data_AF-A0A9D5TV72-F1
#
_entry.id   AF-A0A9D5TV72-F1
#
_cell.length_a   1.000
_cell.length_b   1.000
_cell.length_c   1.000
_cell.angle_alpha   90.00
_cell.angle_beta   90.00
_cell.angle_gamma   90.00
#
_symmetry.space_group_name_H-M   'P 1'
#
loop_
_entity.id
_entity.type
_entity.pdbx_description
1 polymer ?
#
loop_
_entity_poly.entity_id
_entity_poly.type
_entity_poly.pdbx_seq_one_letter_code
_entity_poly.pdbx_strand_id
1 'polypeptide(L)'
;MFTYLTKEYDENEDIIKSIVAMEGSNNVYNVTSHDIDSSSTTSLKLTYQKENEREKTLRISAEADYIYNGALYKYYTKDDLTLDDCFYTLIDNTSDGKIDVIIAEKYETFMTDIVIMNENKIIDNKSNVYDLTDYFEEGGKIYNTDGDSITLDDFGAFSIISYLKSKDNKYTKFIVSQNTEEGIFNEMQSDYRYVYVSGEKYETLTRYHKNRNEYDLVNLGDEVKLFFDFAGFVADIKRISGVVKAGYIIDNISEDAKRPKIRLLKEDGSIGKVEFASSVVLDNVKRKASSLSGCESLFKNGEVIPQLILYKDNSNGKIFYLDTATDNSGIGKTSDDASFSLDYDYEKESTLRIITTNGKKVLGSKYLPDSDTKLFCVSTKIDECYVQTGNALGTGTSYKIKLYNVGEDYVPAYATIEAAPKLGEWVDWYNTTYVVENVTKVYDSATDDNYYKLIFYDGKGNINSSLIRDGDLKTPGGNVFSGDERLRKITAKDLVKGTVLQIKEDKYGISSISVQSVPMADNSEKLFEKSNSSTSYDYGITEYLFNGATMCAYGKVVKRVPGGIVVNNHIPTSAEVADGGVFPMESWNRMYPFTSSDNVWFYDKSTDELKFAPATEILEGDMIFIHRKAGTVTTAIIYR
;
A
#
# COMPACT_ATOMS: atom_id res chain seq x y z
N MET A 1 -21.55 31.61 37.12
CA MET A 1 -21.94 32.19 38.43
C MET A 1 -22.43 33.60 38.13
N PHE A 2 -23.75 33.81 38.09
CA PHE A 2 -24.31 35.12 37.72
C PHE A 2 -24.61 35.92 38.97
N THR A 3 -24.02 37.10 39.01
CA THR A 3 -23.85 37.94 40.19
C THR A 3 -24.79 39.13 40.10
N TYR A 4 -25.57 39.40 41.16
CA TYR A 4 -26.26 40.67 41.32
C TYR A 4 -25.23 41.80 41.43
N LEU A 5 -25.37 42.88 40.64
CA LEU A 5 -24.48 44.04 40.70
C LEU A 5 -25.27 45.17 41.39
N THR A 6 -24.89 45.57 42.60
CA THR A 6 -25.38 46.83 43.17
C THR A 6 -24.51 47.98 42.67
N LYS A 7 -25.14 49.04 42.13
CA LYS A 7 -24.44 50.20 41.56
C LYS A 7 -24.43 51.33 42.58
N GLU A 8 -23.26 51.64 43.14
CA GLU A 8 -23.04 52.87 43.92
C GLU A 8 -22.65 54.00 42.94
N TYR A 9 -23.50 55.04 42.83
CA TYR A 9 -23.22 56.22 42.02
C TYR A 9 -22.39 57.23 42.83
N ASP A 10 -21.37 57.82 42.19
CA ASP A 10 -20.93 59.17 42.57
C ASP A 10 -21.87 60.16 41.87
N GLU A 11 -22.61 60.97 42.61
CA GLU A 11 -23.59 61.91 42.06
C GLU A 11 -22.98 62.94 41.10
N ASN A 12 -21.65 63.02 40.98
CA ASN A 12 -20.95 64.01 40.16
C ASN A 12 -20.27 63.50 38.88
N GLU A 13 -20.14 62.20 38.61
CA GLU A 13 -19.34 61.74 37.44
C GLU A 13 -19.87 60.54 36.61
N ASP A 14 -21.03 59.95 36.92
CA ASP A 14 -21.59 58.82 36.14
C ASP A 14 -20.63 57.59 36.04
N ILE A 15 -19.79 57.41 37.06
CA ILE A 15 -18.81 56.30 37.17
C ILE A 15 -19.34 55.22 38.11
N ILE A 16 -19.29 53.94 37.69
CA ILE A 16 -19.55 52.77 38.56
C ILE A 16 -18.36 52.57 39.50
N LYS A 17 -18.55 52.72 40.81
CA LYS A 17 -17.48 52.56 41.81
C LYS A 17 -17.17 51.12 42.20
N SER A 18 -18.19 50.27 42.32
CA SER A 18 -18.00 48.86 42.64
C SER A 18 -19.17 48.01 42.16
N ILE A 19 -18.90 46.72 42.03
CA ILE A 19 -19.84 45.67 41.70
C ILE A 19 -19.61 44.57 42.74
N VAL A 20 -20.61 44.24 43.55
CA VAL A 20 -20.47 43.25 44.64
C VAL A 20 -21.50 42.15 44.50
N ALA A 21 -21.04 40.89 44.53
CA ALA A 21 -21.90 39.72 44.52
C ALA A 21 -22.56 39.45 45.87
N MET A 22 -23.89 39.41 45.90
CA MET A 22 -24.63 38.85 47.03
C MET A 22 -25.01 37.39 46.74
N GLU A 23 -24.37 36.46 47.44
CA GLU A 23 -24.73 35.04 47.37
C GLU A 23 -26.15 34.83 47.90
N GLY A 24 -26.98 34.10 47.14
CA GLY A 24 -28.32 33.67 47.56
C GLY A 24 -29.49 34.63 47.28
N SER A 25 -29.27 35.74 46.55
CA SER A 25 -30.32 36.73 46.25
C SER A 25 -31.00 36.59 44.88
N ASN A 26 -30.49 35.71 44.01
CA ASN A 26 -31.07 35.47 42.68
C ASN A 26 -31.61 34.04 42.57
N ASN A 27 -32.78 33.86 41.97
CA ASN A 27 -33.21 32.56 41.49
C ASN A 27 -32.88 32.45 40.00
N VAL A 28 -31.97 31.53 39.67
CA VAL A 28 -31.52 31.31 38.29
C VAL A 28 -32.05 29.98 37.79
N TYR A 29 -32.68 30.00 36.62
CA TYR A 29 -33.20 28.83 35.93
C TYR A 29 -32.52 28.69 34.58
N ASN A 30 -31.91 27.53 34.35
CA ASN A 30 -31.33 27.17 33.05
C ASN A 30 -32.25 26.18 32.35
N VAL A 31 -32.70 26.55 31.16
CA VAL A 31 -33.66 25.80 30.34
C VAL A 31 -33.13 25.72 28.91
N THR A 32 -33.22 24.56 28.28
CA THR A 32 -32.91 24.40 26.86
C THR A 32 -34.17 24.45 26.03
N SER A 33 -34.08 24.85 24.76
CA SER A 33 -35.23 24.90 23.85
C SER A 33 -36.02 23.59 23.77
N HIS A 34 -35.35 22.44 23.92
CA HIS A 34 -35.95 21.12 23.89
C HIS A 34 -36.84 20.79 25.11
N ASP A 35 -36.62 21.48 26.24
CA ASP A 35 -37.44 21.33 27.45
C ASP A 35 -38.70 22.20 27.40
N ILE A 36 -38.78 23.19 26.50
CA ILE A 36 -39.83 24.21 26.51
C ILE A 36 -41.10 23.72 25.83
N ASP A 37 -42.23 23.84 26.52
CA ASP A 37 -43.54 23.67 25.90
C ASP A 37 -43.95 24.99 25.24
N SER A 38 -43.77 25.04 23.91
CA SER A 38 -44.11 26.19 23.09
C SER A 38 -45.61 26.50 23.08
N SER A 39 -46.47 25.50 23.32
CA SER A 39 -47.93 25.68 23.27
C SER A 39 -48.44 26.49 24.47
N SER A 40 -47.87 26.29 25.65
CA SER A 40 -48.28 26.95 26.90
C SER A 40 -47.41 28.15 27.30
N THR A 41 -46.32 28.41 26.56
CA THR A 41 -45.45 29.59 26.72
C THR A 41 -46.06 30.84 26.09
N THR A 42 -45.87 32.01 26.73
CA THR A 42 -46.27 33.36 26.28
C THR A 42 -45.16 34.37 26.65
N SER A 43 -45.27 35.64 26.24
CA SER A 43 -44.29 36.67 26.62
C SER A 43 -44.17 36.92 28.12
N LEU A 44 -45.18 36.52 28.92
CA LEU A 44 -45.23 36.71 30.37
C LEU A 44 -45.10 35.39 31.15
N LYS A 45 -44.88 34.27 30.46
CA LYS A 45 -44.81 32.94 31.09
C LYS A 45 -44.01 31.97 30.24
N LEU A 46 -43.02 31.28 30.82
CA LEU A 46 -42.32 30.17 30.18
C LEU A 46 -42.68 28.85 30.88
N THR A 47 -43.12 27.86 30.11
CA THR A 47 -43.38 26.50 30.60
C THR A 47 -42.32 25.56 30.07
N TYR A 48 -41.77 24.70 30.94
CA TYR A 48 -40.78 23.70 30.54
C TYR A 48 -40.92 22.41 31.36
N GLN A 49 -40.45 21.30 30.79
CA GLN A 49 -40.37 20.01 31.43
C GLN A 49 -39.05 19.33 31.07
N LYS A 50 -38.16 19.18 32.06
CA LYS A 50 -36.93 18.39 31.89
C LYS A 50 -37.26 16.90 31.92
N GLU A 51 -36.41 16.09 31.31
CA GLU A 51 -36.57 14.63 31.30
C GLU A 51 -36.73 14.09 32.73
N ASN A 52 -37.75 13.25 32.94
CA ASN A 52 -38.14 12.69 34.25
C ASN A 52 -38.56 13.71 35.34
N GLU A 53 -38.73 14.99 35.00
CA GLU A 53 -39.27 16.00 35.92
C GLU A 53 -40.75 16.31 35.64
N ARG A 54 -41.42 16.92 36.63
CA ARG A 54 -42.75 17.51 36.42
C ARG A 54 -42.62 18.83 35.66
N GLU A 55 -43.63 19.13 34.87
CA GLU A 55 -43.77 20.44 34.22
C GLU A 55 -43.65 21.59 35.24
N LYS A 56 -42.87 22.60 34.88
CA LYS A 56 -42.65 23.82 35.66
C LYS A 56 -43.08 25.02 34.83
N THR A 57 -43.62 26.02 35.52
CA THR A 57 -44.03 27.30 34.93
C THR A 57 -43.30 28.43 35.66
N LEU A 58 -42.60 29.27 34.90
CA LEU A 58 -41.98 30.51 35.36
C LEU A 58 -42.82 31.69 34.90
N ARG A 59 -43.10 32.63 35.81
CA ARG A 59 -43.74 33.91 35.48
C ARG A 59 -42.66 34.90 35.08
N ILE A 60 -42.91 35.68 34.04
CA ILE A 60 -41.97 36.69 33.53
C ILE A 60 -42.54 38.07 33.83
N SER A 61 -41.70 38.98 34.31
CA SER A 61 -42.08 40.38 34.52
C SER A 61 -42.44 41.04 33.19
N ALA A 62 -43.43 41.94 33.19
CA ALA A 62 -43.76 42.71 31.99
C ALA A 62 -42.65 43.70 31.59
N GLU A 63 -41.73 43.98 32.51
CA GLU A 63 -40.57 44.87 32.33
C GLU A 63 -39.27 44.06 32.22
N ALA A 64 -39.34 42.75 31.97
CA ALA A 64 -38.16 41.91 31.92
C ALA A 64 -37.21 42.33 30.78
N ASP A 65 -35.92 42.43 31.09
CA ASP A 65 -34.88 42.66 30.10
C ASP A 65 -34.57 41.35 29.36
N TYR A 66 -34.64 41.39 28.04
CA TYR A 66 -34.28 40.25 27.20
C TYR A 66 -32.96 40.53 26.49
N ILE A 67 -31.95 39.71 26.78
CA ILE A 67 -30.61 39.79 26.21
C ILE A 67 -30.48 38.64 25.20
N TYR A 68 -30.43 38.98 23.93
CA TYR A 68 -30.25 38.02 22.84
C TYR A 68 -28.81 38.00 22.39
N ASN A 69 -28.14 36.85 22.51
CA ASN A 69 -26.76 36.64 22.04
C ASN A 69 -25.81 37.77 22.48
N GLY A 70 -25.90 38.19 23.74
CA GLY A 70 -25.04 39.21 24.35
C GLY A 70 -25.48 40.67 24.15
N ALA A 71 -26.56 40.93 23.41
CA ALA A 71 -27.08 42.28 23.18
C ALA A 71 -28.50 42.46 23.76
N LEU A 72 -28.76 43.62 24.37
CA LEU A 72 -30.09 43.96 24.86
C LEU A 72 -31.10 44.10 23.71
N TYR A 73 -32.23 43.40 23.80
CA TYR A 73 -33.31 43.42 22.82
C TYR A 73 -34.66 43.72 23.49
N LYS A 74 -35.04 44.99 23.45
CA LYS A 74 -36.14 45.57 24.25
C LYS A 74 -37.55 45.06 23.92
N TYR A 75 -37.77 44.45 22.76
CA TYR A 75 -39.10 44.09 22.26
C TYR A 75 -39.16 42.62 21.87
N TYR A 76 -38.90 41.73 22.83
CA TYR A 76 -39.03 40.30 22.62
C TYR A 76 -40.50 39.86 22.58
N THR A 77 -40.75 38.78 21.85
CA THR A 77 -42.06 38.17 21.68
C THR A 77 -42.09 36.76 22.27
N LYS A 78 -43.26 36.11 22.24
CA LYS A 78 -43.35 34.68 22.58
C LYS A 78 -42.38 33.84 21.74
N ASP A 79 -42.23 34.16 20.45
CA ASP A 79 -41.41 33.37 19.52
C ASP A 79 -39.93 33.45 19.88
N ASP A 80 -39.48 34.56 20.48
CA ASP A 80 -38.12 34.72 21.00
C ASP A 80 -37.87 33.87 22.28
N LEU A 81 -38.91 33.34 22.92
CA LEU A 81 -38.79 32.41 24.06
C LEU A 81 -38.85 30.94 23.64
N THR A 82 -39.08 30.66 22.37
CA THR A 82 -39.25 29.30 21.83
C THR A 82 -38.34 29.04 20.62
N LEU A 83 -37.20 29.74 20.56
CA LEU A 83 -36.19 29.54 19.53
C LEU A 83 -35.59 28.13 19.61
N ASP A 84 -35.41 27.48 18.46
CA ASP A 84 -34.67 26.22 18.32
C ASP A 84 -33.18 26.41 18.64
N ASP A 85 -32.55 25.34 19.15
CA ASP A 85 -31.11 25.28 19.50
C ASP A 85 -30.66 26.47 20.39
N CYS A 86 -31.49 26.83 21.37
CA CYS A 86 -31.29 27.99 22.24
C CYS A 86 -31.19 27.59 23.71
N PHE A 87 -30.25 28.21 24.41
CA PHE A 87 -30.09 28.11 25.86
C PHE A 87 -30.67 29.37 26.52
N TYR A 88 -31.59 29.18 27.47
CA TYR A 88 -32.19 30.26 28.23
C TYR A 88 -31.67 30.25 29.67
N THR A 89 -31.12 31.39 30.10
CA THR A 89 -30.87 31.69 31.51
C THR A 89 -31.91 32.70 31.96
N LEU A 90 -32.83 32.26 32.81
CA LEU A 90 -33.88 33.12 33.38
C LEU A 90 -33.50 33.48 34.81
N ILE A 91 -33.47 34.78 35.11
CA ILE A 91 -33.00 35.32 36.38
C ILE A 91 -34.12 36.15 37.00
N ASP A 92 -34.62 35.67 38.13
CA ASP A 92 -35.36 36.48 39.10
C ASP A 92 -34.31 37.16 39.98
N ASN A 93 -34.12 38.46 39.74
CA ASN A 93 -33.08 39.26 40.38
C ASN A 93 -33.64 40.05 41.58
N THR A 94 -34.96 40.20 41.66
CA THR A 94 -35.65 40.88 42.78
C THR A 94 -36.16 39.93 43.85
N SER A 95 -36.09 38.61 43.62
CA SER A 95 -36.70 37.57 44.45
C SER A 95 -38.22 37.71 44.62
N ASP A 96 -38.92 38.33 43.65
CA ASP A 96 -40.38 38.51 43.69
C ASP A 96 -41.16 37.30 43.11
N GLY A 97 -40.43 36.28 42.63
CA GLY A 97 -40.99 35.10 41.99
C GLY A 97 -41.33 35.29 40.51
N LYS A 98 -40.91 36.40 39.90
CA LYS A 98 -40.95 36.63 38.45
C LYS A 98 -39.54 36.80 37.91
N ILE A 99 -39.38 36.42 36.66
CA ILE A 99 -38.12 36.61 35.93
C ILE A 99 -37.99 38.08 35.52
N ASP A 100 -36.89 38.70 35.92
CA ASP A 100 -36.52 40.09 35.61
C ASP A 100 -35.58 40.18 34.42
N VAL A 101 -34.74 39.16 34.20
CA VAL A 101 -33.79 39.11 33.08
C VAL A 101 -33.83 37.75 32.40
N ILE A 102 -33.86 37.77 31.08
CA ILE A 102 -33.82 36.58 30.23
C ILE A 102 -32.61 36.71 29.32
N ILE A 103 -31.67 35.78 29.43
CA ILE A 103 -30.55 35.67 28.50
C ILE A 103 -30.84 34.50 27.58
N ALA A 104 -30.96 34.77 26.29
CA ALA A 104 -31.16 33.78 25.24
C ALA A 104 -29.88 33.67 24.40
N GLU A 105 -29.23 32.51 24.46
CA GLU A 105 -28.04 32.18 23.69
C GLU A 105 -28.41 31.15 22.62
N LYS A 106 -28.73 31.65 21.44
CA LYS A 106 -28.99 30.83 20.25
C LYS A 106 -27.69 30.68 19.47
N TYR A 107 -27.10 29.49 19.53
CA TYR A 107 -25.88 29.18 18.81
C TYR A 107 -26.19 28.80 17.36
N GLU A 108 -25.47 29.45 16.44
CA GLU A 108 -25.36 28.96 15.08
C GLU A 108 -24.10 28.12 14.95
N THR A 109 -24.21 26.97 14.28
CA THR A 109 -23.11 26.00 14.18
C THR A 109 -22.78 25.72 12.71
N PHE A 110 -21.48 25.61 12.40
CA PHE A 110 -20.98 25.18 11.10
C PHE A 110 -19.70 24.32 11.25
N MET A 111 -19.40 23.55 10.21
CA MET A 111 -18.15 22.81 10.10
C MET A 111 -17.15 23.59 9.26
N THR A 112 -15.96 23.79 9.80
CA THR A 112 -14.86 24.52 9.16
C THR A 112 -14.31 23.73 7.99
N ASP A 113 -14.02 24.41 6.87
CA ASP A 113 -13.25 23.86 5.75
C ASP A 113 -11.86 24.50 5.71
N ILE A 114 -11.79 25.83 5.72
CA ILE A 114 -10.54 26.59 5.62
C ILE A 114 -10.49 27.68 6.68
N VAL A 115 -9.33 27.87 7.31
CA VAL A 115 -9.04 29.02 8.18
C VAL A 115 -7.97 29.87 7.51
N ILE A 116 -8.27 31.15 7.28
CA ILE A 116 -7.37 32.13 6.67
C ILE A 116 -6.89 33.08 7.77
N MET A 117 -5.85 32.65 8.48
CA MET A 117 -5.33 33.31 9.69
C MET A 117 -4.97 34.78 9.45
N ASN A 118 -4.27 35.07 8.35
CA ASN A 118 -3.80 36.44 8.04
C ASN A 118 -4.94 37.43 7.69
N GLU A 119 -6.15 36.93 7.42
CA GLU A 119 -7.31 37.76 7.10
C GLU A 119 -8.41 37.67 8.16
N ASN A 120 -8.18 36.98 9.29
CA ASN A 120 -9.20 36.71 10.30
C ASN A 120 -10.51 36.11 9.73
N LYS A 121 -10.38 35.22 8.74
CA LYS A 121 -11.54 34.62 8.07
C LYS A 121 -11.61 33.11 8.27
N ILE A 122 -12.83 32.62 8.35
CA ILE A 122 -13.14 31.19 8.37
C ILE A 122 -14.10 30.89 7.22
N ILE A 123 -13.84 29.82 6.48
CA ILE A 123 -14.69 29.32 5.41
C ILE A 123 -15.28 27.99 5.85
N ASP A 124 -16.60 27.84 5.76
CA ASP A 124 -17.27 26.59 6.06
C ASP A 124 -17.26 25.60 4.89
N ASN A 125 -17.68 24.36 5.13
CA ASN A 125 -17.80 23.31 4.12
C ASN A 125 -18.85 23.57 3.03
N LYS A 126 -19.58 24.69 3.10
CA LYS A 126 -20.53 25.17 2.10
C LYS A 126 -20.00 26.44 1.39
N SER A 127 -18.74 26.78 1.59
CA SER A 127 -18.07 27.96 1.04
C SER A 127 -18.61 29.31 1.53
N ASN A 128 -19.32 29.35 2.66
CA ASN A 128 -19.68 30.61 3.32
C ASN A 128 -18.45 31.18 4.03
N VAL A 129 -18.28 32.50 3.96
CA VAL A 129 -17.15 33.22 4.57
C VAL A 129 -17.61 33.96 5.83
N TYR A 130 -16.91 33.72 6.92
CA TYR A 130 -17.09 34.35 8.22
C TYR A 130 -15.89 35.27 8.48
N ASP A 131 -16.13 36.58 8.52
CA ASP A 131 -15.11 37.60 8.78
C ASP A 131 -15.15 37.99 10.27
N LEU A 132 -14.05 37.75 10.98
CA LEU A 132 -13.92 38.00 12.42
C LEU A 132 -13.09 39.27 12.70
N THR A 133 -12.80 40.10 11.70
CA THR A 133 -11.96 41.30 11.87
C THR A 133 -12.54 42.23 12.93
N ASP A 134 -13.79 42.70 12.77
CA ASP A 134 -14.46 43.57 13.75
C ASP A 134 -14.59 42.90 15.12
N TYR A 135 -14.82 41.58 15.15
CA TYR A 135 -14.92 40.81 16.39
C TYR A 135 -13.62 40.87 17.21
N PHE A 136 -12.48 40.68 16.56
CA PHE A 136 -11.18 40.77 17.23
C PHE A 136 -10.78 42.21 17.56
N GLU A 137 -11.12 43.19 16.72
CA GLU A 137 -10.88 44.62 17.00
C GLU A 137 -11.65 45.11 18.22
N GLU A 138 -12.86 44.60 18.44
CA GLU A 138 -13.67 44.86 19.65
C GLU A 138 -13.21 44.04 20.87
N GLY A 139 -12.13 43.27 20.77
CA GLY A 139 -11.53 42.49 21.86
C GLY A 139 -12.13 41.09 22.07
N GLY A 140 -12.88 40.60 21.07
CA GLY A 140 -13.43 39.24 21.05
C GLY A 140 -12.35 38.16 21.11
N LYS A 141 -12.72 36.99 21.64
CA LYS A 141 -11.85 35.81 21.75
C LYS A 141 -12.56 34.55 21.30
N ILE A 142 -11.81 33.59 20.80
CA ILE A 142 -12.33 32.25 20.49
C ILE A 142 -12.04 31.36 21.69
N TYR A 143 -12.97 30.46 22.03
CA TYR A 143 -12.82 29.55 23.15
C TYR A 143 -12.89 28.09 22.67
N ASN A 144 -12.20 27.18 23.36
CA ASN A 144 -12.44 25.73 23.22
C ASN A 144 -13.62 25.30 24.10
N THR A 145 -13.95 23.99 24.09
CA THR A 145 -15.04 23.43 24.91
C THR A 145 -14.78 23.47 26.42
N ASP A 146 -13.52 23.58 26.84
CA ASP A 146 -13.14 23.70 28.26
C ASP A 146 -13.24 25.15 28.77
N GLY A 147 -13.50 26.11 27.88
CA GLY A 147 -13.62 27.54 28.19
C GLY A 147 -12.29 28.30 28.13
N ASP A 148 -11.21 27.66 27.69
CA ASP A 148 -9.92 28.32 27.49
C ASP A 148 -9.93 29.12 26.19
N SER A 149 -9.29 30.30 26.21
CA SER A 149 -9.11 31.11 25.02
C SER A 149 -8.10 30.45 24.08
N ILE A 150 -8.47 30.33 22.80
CA ILE A 150 -7.65 29.81 21.71
C ILE A 150 -7.56 30.82 20.57
N THR A 151 -6.69 30.56 19.62
CA THR A 151 -6.42 31.35 18.42
C THR A 151 -6.84 30.59 17.16
N LEU A 152 -6.84 31.26 16.00
CA LEU A 152 -7.15 30.64 14.71
C LEU A 152 -6.14 29.53 14.33
N ASP A 153 -4.95 29.52 14.93
CA ASP A 153 -3.91 28.54 14.67
C ASP A 153 -4.17 27.20 15.39
N ASP A 154 -5.05 27.20 16.40
CA ASP A 154 -5.30 26.05 17.27
C ASP A 154 -6.33 25.06 16.68
N PHE A 155 -6.95 25.41 15.56
CA PHE A 155 -7.93 24.56 14.89
C PHE A 155 -7.87 24.68 13.37
N GLY A 156 -8.47 23.71 12.68
CA GLY A 156 -8.46 23.65 11.23
C GLY A 156 -9.72 23.04 10.64
N ALA A 157 -9.59 22.51 9.43
CA ALA A 157 -10.67 21.81 8.73
C ALA A 157 -11.35 20.77 9.64
N PHE A 158 -12.65 20.59 9.42
CA PHE A 158 -13.54 19.68 10.15
C PHE A 158 -13.78 20.02 11.63
N SER A 159 -13.30 21.15 12.13
CA SER A 159 -13.68 21.65 13.46
C SER A 159 -15.11 22.21 13.43
N ILE A 160 -15.90 21.94 14.47
CA ILE A 160 -17.25 22.47 14.63
C ILE A 160 -17.17 23.79 15.39
N ILE A 161 -17.68 24.86 14.79
CA ILE A 161 -17.71 26.18 15.39
C ILE A 161 -19.15 26.54 15.73
N SER A 162 -19.40 26.81 17.01
CA SER A 162 -20.64 27.35 17.51
C SER A 162 -20.44 28.82 17.88
N TYR A 163 -21.25 29.71 17.29
CA TYR A 163 -21.11 31.15 17.50
C TYR A 163 -22.43 31.82 17.88
N LEU A 164 -22.31 32.95 18.58
CA LEU A 164 -23.41 33.84 18.90
C LEU A 164 -23.34 35.07 18.01
N LYS A 165 -24.50 35.43 17.44
CA LYS A 165 -24.68 36.63 16.63
C LYS A 165 -25.90 37.40 17.12
N SER A 166 -25.73 38.65 17.49
CA SER A 166 -26.80 39.54 17.95
C SER A 166 -27.76 39.92 16.81
N LYS A 167 -28.91 40.51 17.13
CA LYS A 167 -29.92 40.93 16.12
C LYS A 167 -29.42 42.04 15.17
N ASP A 168 -28.41 42.82 15.58
CA ASP A 168 -27.71 43.81 14.75
C ASP A 168 -26.52 43.21 13.97
N ASN A 169 -26.42 41.89 13.90
CA ASN A 169 -25.42 41.13 13.13
C ASN A 169 -23.98 41.19 13.66
N LYS A 170 -23.76 41.54 14.93
CA LYS A 170 -22.42 41.46 15.54
C LYS A 170 -22.17 40.09 16.15
N TYR A 171 -20.98 39.55 15.92
CA TYR A 171 -20.55 38.34 16.62
C TYR A 171 -20.20 38.67 18.06
N THR A 172 -20.63 37.85 19.01
CA THR A 172 -20.38 38.09 20.44
C THR A 172 -19.63 36.95 21.12
N LYS A 173 -19.58 35.76 20.51
CA LYS A 173 -18.86 34.61 21.03
C LYS A 173 -18.62 33.57 19.94
N PHE A 174 -17.47 32.90 20.02
CA PHE A 174 -17.15 31.70 19.24
C PHE A 174 -16.62 30.60 20.16
N ILE A 175 -17.11 29.38 19.98
CA ILE A 175 -16.66 28.18 20.68
C ILE A 175 -16.31 27.12 19.63
N VAL A 176 -15.11 26.56 19.72
CA VAL A 176 -14.62 25.52 18.82
C VAL A 176 -14.67 24.17 19.53
N SER A 177 -15.29 23.21 18.88
CA SER A 177 -15.30 21.80 19.25
C SER A 177 -14.55 20.98 18.21
N GLN A 178 -13.60 20.18 18.68
CA GLN A 178 -12.91 19.15 17.90
C GLN A 178 -13.35 17.75 18.35
N ASN A 179 -14.40 17.66 19.17
CA ASN A 179 -14.92 16.41 19.67
C ASN A 179 -15.51 15.60 18.51
N THR A 180 -15.02 14.37 18.37
CA THR A 180 -15.49 13.44 17.35
C THR A 180 -15.60 12.04 17.90
N GLU A 181 -16.44 11.22 17.27
CA GLU A 181 -16.57 9.80 17.59
C GLU A 181 -16.76 8.99 16.32
N GLU A 182 -16.15 7.82 16.25
CA GLU A 182 -16.17 6.96 15.07
C GLU A 182 -16.91 5.66 15.36
N GLY A 183 -17.70 5.17 14.40
CA GLY A 183 -18.38 3.89 14.58
C GLY A 183 -19.27 3.51 13.41
N ILE A 184 -20.03 2.43 13.59
CA ILE A 184 -20.94 1.92 12.57
C ILE A 184 -22.32 2.55 12.75
N PHE A 185 -22.84 3.19 11.71
CA PHE A 185 -24.18 3.77 11.68
C PHE A 185 -25.23 2.65 11.74
N ASN A 186 -25.92 2.49 12.87
CA ASN A 186 -26.80 1.33 13.12
C ASN A 186 -28.27 1.62 12.88
N GLU A 187 -28.74 2.77 13.34
CA GLU A 187 -30.14 3.14 13.34
C GLU A 187 -30.26 4.66 13.32
N MET A 188 -31.36 5.14 12.74
CA MET A 188 -31.71 6.54 12.74
C MET A 188 -33.22 6.66 12.93
N GLN A 189 -33.64 7.50 13.87
CA GLN A 189 -35.07 7.76 14.03
C GLN A 189 -35.64 8.47 12.80
N SER A 190 -36.93 8.29 12.54
CA SER A 190 -37.60 8.81 11.34
C SER A 190 -37.58 10.34 11.22
N ASP A 191 -37.46 11.03 12.34
CA ASP A 191 -37.35 12.49 12.42
C ASP A 191 -35.90 12.98 12.45
N TYR A 192 -34.92 12.08 12.34
CA TYR A 192 -33.47 12.34 12.37
C TYR A 192 -32.96 12.96 13.68
N ARG A 193 -33.80 13.09 14.71
CA ARG A 193 -33.42 13.71 15.99
C ARG A 193 -32.40 12.88 16.75
N TYR A 194 -32.46 11.56 16.61
CA TYR A 194 -31.52 10.65 17.23
C TYR A 194 -30.90 9.70 16.21
N VAL A 195 -29.59 9.49 16.36
CA VAL A 195 -28.81 8.52 15.60
C VAL A 195 -28.15 7.52 16.53
N TYR A 196 -27.97 6.30 16.06
CA TYR A 196 -27.28 5.25 16.80
C TYR A 196 -26.00 4.86 16.07
N VAL A 197 -24.86 5.02 16.75
CA VAL A 197 -23.54 4.67 16.22
C VAL A 197 -22.89 3.68 17.16
N SER A 198 -22.51 2.51 16.64
CA SER A 198 -21.97 1.39 17.42
C SER A 198 -22.85 0.93 18.61
N GLY A 199 -24.16 1.16 18.54
CA GLY A 199 -25.15 0.81 19.56
C GLY A 199 -25.42 1.92 20.58
N GLU A 200 -24.64 3.01 20.56
CA GLU A 200 -24.82 4.16 21.45
C GLU A 200 -25.74 5.19 20.80
N LYS A 201 -26.57 5.84 21.61
CA LYS A 201 -27.58 6.82 21.17
C LYS A 201 -27.01 8.24 21.27
N TYR A 202 -27.11 9.00 20.19
CA TYR A 202 -26.71 10.41 20.13
C TYR A 202 -27.86 11.29 19.67
N GLU A 203 -28.00 12.47 20.27
CA GLU A 203 -28.96 13.49 19.84
C GLU A 203 -28.30 14.43 18.83
N THR A 204 -29.05 14.83 17.80
CA THR A 204 -28.58 15.69 16.71
C THR A 204 -29.08 17.12 16.90
N LEU A 205 -28.33 18.11 16.38
CA LEU A 205 -28.79 19.50 16.32
C LEU A 205 -30.10 19.64 15.54
N THR A 206 -30.96 20.59 15.90
CA THR A 206 -32.21 20.87 15.19
C THR A 206 -31.97 21.14 13.71
N ARG A 207 -30.92 21.91 13.42
CA ARG A 207 -30.50 22.19 12.05
C ARG A 207 -30.10 20.93 11.26
N TYR A 208 -29.46 19.95 11.89
CA TYR A 208 -29.04 18.72 11.22
C TYR A 208 -30.27 17.91 10.77
N HIS A 209 -31.22 17.69 11.68
CA HIS A 209 -32.37 16.85 11.38
C HIS A 209 -33.46 17.54 10.53
N LYS A 210 -33.67 18.86 10.67
CA LYS A 210 -34.60 19.61 9.80
C LYS A 210 -34.07 19.77 8.36
N ASN A 211 -32.75 19.84 8.18
CA ASN A 211 -32.12 20.08 6.88
C ASN A 211 -31.24 18.89 6.45
N ARG A 212 -31.64 17.66 6.78
CA ARG A 212 -30.85 16.45 6.53
C ARG A 212 -30.34 16.32 5.09
N ASN A 213 -31.11 16.79 4.12
CA ASN A 213 -30.78 16.73 2.69
C ASN A 213 -29.57 17.61 2.30
N GLU A 214 -29.13 18.52 3.17
CA GLU A 214 -27.94 19.36 2.94
C GLU A 214 -26.62 18.69 3.39
N TYR A 215 -26.69 17.49 3.97
CA TYR A 215 -25.55 16.75 4.51
C TYR A 215 -25.28 15.47 3.72
N ASP A 216 -24.08 14.92 3.85
CA ASP A 216 -23.66 13.71 3.13
C ASP A 216 -24.63 12.56 3.38
N LEU A 217 -24.89 11.77 2.33
CA LEU A 217 -25.70 10.57 2.46
C LEU A 217 -24.90 9.50 3.22
N VAL A 218 -25.44 9.05 4.35
CA VAL A 218 -24.91 7.90 5.12
C VAL A 218 -25.99 6.84 5.22
N ASN A 219 -25.62 5.60 4.94
CA ASN A 219 -26.51 4.45 4.97
C ASN A 219 -26.29 3.63 6.24
N LEU A 220 -27.31 2.87 6.65
CA LEU A 220 -27.14 1.90 7.73
C LEU A 220 -26.03 0.91 7.36
N GLY A 221 -25.13 0.66 8.31
CA GLY A 221 -23.94 -0.15 8.12
C GLY A 221 -22.70 0.62 7.66
N ASP A 222 -22.84 1.88 7.22
CA ASP A 222 -21.68 2.72 6.93
C ASP A 222 -20.86 2.99 8.19
N GLU A 223 -19.55 2.98 8.04
CA GLU A 223 -18.66 3.52 9.06
C GLU A 223 -18.66 5.05 8.93
N VAL A 224 -18.87 5.72 10.05
CA VAL A 224 -19.06 7.16 10.10
C VAL A 224 -18.25 7.78 11.22
N LYS A 225 -17.92 9.06 11.04
CA LYS A 225 -17.38 9.96 12.05
C LYS A 225 -18.44 10.99 12.39
N LEU A 226 -18.84 11.01 13.66
CA LEU A 226 -19.68 12.03 14.27
C LEU A 226 -18.83 13.23 14.65
N PHE A 227 -19.34 14.42 14.39
CA PHE A 227 -18.74 15.69 14.83
C PHE A 227 -19.71 16.38 15.78
N PHE A 228 -19.24 16.75 16.96
CA PHE A 228 -20.09 17.29 18.02
C PHE A 228 -19.91 18.79 18.18
N ASP A 229 -21.00 19.50 18.49
CA ASP A 229 -20.92 20.87 18.97
C ASP A 229 -20.39 20.95 20.41
N PHE A 230 -20.28 22.17 20.94
CA PHE A 230 -19.78 22.37 22.30
C PHE A 230 -20.70 21.80 23.40
N ALA A 231 -21.98 21.56 23.09
CA ALA A 231 -22.98 21.04 24.02
C ALA A 231 -23.14 19.51 23.94
N GLY A 232 -22.42 18.85 23.02
CA GLY A 232 -22.44 17.39 22.86
C GLY A 232 -23.49 16.88 21.87
N PHE A 233 -24.15 17.76 21.12
CA PHE A 233 -25.06 17.37 20.04
C PHE A 233 -24.29 17.09 18.75
N VAL A 234 -24.76 16.11 17.98
CA VAL A 234 -24.18 15.80 16.66
C VAL A 234 -24.51 16.92 15.68
N ALA A 235 -23.48 17.59 15.18
CA ALA A 235 -23.57 18.69 14.22
C ALA A 235 -23.41 18.23 12.76
N ASP A 236 -22.59 17.21 12.50
CA ASP A 236 -22.41 16.60 11.18
C ASP A 236 -22.00 15.12 11.32
N ILE A 237 -22.26 14.33 10.27
CA ILE A 237 -21.88 12.92 10.16
C ILE A 237 -21.22 12.72 8.81
N LYS A 238 -19.95 12.27 8.81
CA LYS A 238 -19.20 11.97 7.59
C LYS A 238 -18.92 10.49 7.49
N ARG A 239 -19.00 9.93 6.28
CA ARG A 239 -18.60 8.55 6.02
C ARG A 239 -17.08 8.42 6.13
N ILE A 240 -16.61 7.41 6.85
CA ILE A 240 -15.19 7.04 6.89
C ILE A 240 -14.94 6.11 5.70
N SER A 241 -14.23 6.59 4.68
CA SER A 241 -13.65 5.71 3.66
C SER A 241 -12.22 5.38 4.05
N GLY A 242 -12.02 4.35 4.87
CA GLY A 242 -10.69 3.76 5.01
C GLY A 242 -10.18 3.29 3.64
N VAL A 243 -8.95 3.68 3.28
CA VAL A 243 -8.28 3.20 2.06
C VAL A 243 -8.06 1.71 2.20
N VAL A 244 -8.55 0.92 1.24
CA VAL A 244 -8.26 -0.52 1.19
C VAL A 244 -6.77 -0.68 0.91
N LYS A 245 -6.08 -1.43 1.78
CA LYS A 245 -4.66 -1.78 1.66
C LYS A 245 -4.53 -3.28 1.52
N ALA A 246 -3.52 -3.79 0.82
CA ALA A 246 -3.14 -5.20 0.89
C ALA A 246 -2.10 -5.46 2.00
N GLY A 247 -2.09 -6.68 2.52
CA GLY A 247 -1.06 -7.11 3.45
C GLY A 247 -0.97 -8.63 3.49
N TYR A 248 0.21 -9.16 3.76
CA TYR A 248 0.39 -10.59 3.92
C TYR A 248 0.49 -10.95 5.40
N ILE A 249 -0.41 -11.80 5.88
CA ILE A 249 -0.37 -12.36 7.23
C ILE A 249 0.78 -13.35 7.29
N ILE A 250 1.75 -13.11 8.17
CA ILE A 250 2.88 -14.01 8.38
C ILE A 250 2.51 -15.09 9.40
N ASP A 251 2.07 -14.68 10.58
CA ASP A 251 1.73 -15.56 11.69
C ASP A 251 0.84 -14.86 12.74
N ASN A 252 0.38 -15.63 13.71
CA ASN A 252 -0.26 -15.13 14.91
C ASN A 252 0.80 -14.91 16.00
N ILE A 253 0.64 -13.84 16.76
CA ILE A 253 1.56 -13.46 17.84
C ILE A 253 0.83 -13.27 19.17
N SER A 254 -0.44 -13.67 19.23
CA SER A 254 -1.24 -13.54 20.46
C SER A 254 -1.06 -14.73 21.38
N GLU A 255 -0.85 -14.45 22.65
CA GLU A 255 -0.98 -15.41 23.74
C GLU A 255 -2.44 -15.53 24.23
N ASP A 256 -3.32 -14.60 23.81
CA ASP A 256 -4.75 -14.58 24.16
C ASP A 256 -5.63 -14.86 22.93
N ALA A 257 -6.27 -16.04 22.93
CA ALA A 257 -7.20 -16.46 21.88
C ALA A 257 -8.43 -15.54 21.74
N LYS A 258 -8.81 -14.78 22.78
CA LYS A 258 -9.96 -13.85 22.73
C LYS A 258 -9.61 -12.50 22.11
N ARG A 259 -8.33 -12.20 21.95
CA ARG A 259 -7.82 -10.95 21.36
C ARG A 259 -6.68 -11.27 20.41
N PRO A 260 -6.98 -11.93 19.27
CA PRO A 260 -5.93 -12.30 18.34
C PRO A 260 -5.15 -11.06 17.87
N LYS A 261 -3.86 -11.25 17.65
CA LYS A 261 -2.92 -10.28 17.10
C LYS A 261 -2.15 -11.01 16.03
N ILE A 262 -1.94 -10.35 14.90
CA ILE A 262 -1.24 -10.93 13.76
C ILE A 262 0.01 -10.10 13.46
N ARG A 263 0.99 -10.74 12.85
CA ARG A 263 2.11 -10.06 12.22
C ARG A 263 1.82 -9.94 10.73
N LEU A 264 1.94 -8.72 10.21
CA LEU A 264 1.58 -8.38 8.84
C LEU A 264 2.78 -7.77 8.11
N LEU A 265 3.10 -8.29 6.93
CA LEU A 265 3.92 -7.61 5.93
C LEU A 265 3.01 -6.66 5.15
N LYS A 266 3.21 -5.35 5.28
CA LYS A 266 2.40 -4.32 4.63
C LYS A 266 2.89 -4.02 3.21
N GLU A 267 2.08 -3.34 2.41
CA GLU A 267 2.43 -2.98 1.01
C GLU A 267 3.70 -2.14 0.88
N ASP A 268 4.04 -1.36 1.91
CA ASP A 268 5.26 -0.55 1.97
C ASP A 268 6.51 -1.37 2.32
N GLY A 269 6.37 -2.69 2.53
CA GLY A 269 7.43 -3.61 2.92
C GLY A 269 7.71 -3.63 4.42
N SER A 270 7.07 -2.77 5.22
CA SER A 270 7.23 -2.81 6.68
C SER A 270 6.52 -4.02 7.28
N ILE A 271 7.12 -4.57 8.33
CA ILE A 271 6.55 -5.69 9.08
C ILE A 271 6.10 -5.17 10.44
N GLY A 272 4.80 -5.30 10.71
CA GLY A 272 4.18 -4.74 11.91
C GLY A 272 3.35 -5.74 12.68
N LYS A 273 3.23 -5.52 13.99
CA LYS A 273 2.23 -6.15 14.83
C LYS A 273 0.93 -5.35 14.70
N VAL A 274 -0.17 -6.01 14.40
CA VAL A 274 -1.49 -5.36 14.26
C VAL A 274 -2.53 -6.08 15.11
N GLU A 275 -3.41 -5.27 15.70
CA GLU A 275 -4.53 -5.73 16.51
C GLU A 275 -5.83 -5.59 15.72
N PHE A 276 -6.84 -6.37 16.10
CA PHE A 276 -8.19 -6.19 15.59
C PHE A 276 -8.98 -5.19 16.45
N ALA A 277 -9.83 -4.39 15.81
CA ALA A 277 -10.86 -3.61 16.49
C ALA A 277 -11.88 -4.55 17.16
N SER A 278 -12.65 -4.06 18.14
CA SER A 278 -13.61 -4.88 18.90
C SER A 278 -14.65 -5.57 18.00
N SER A 279 -15.01 -4.91 16.90
CA SER A 279 -15.82 -5.43 15.80
C SER A 279 -15.01 -5.38 14.51
N VAL A 280 -15.04 -6.47 13.75
CA VAL A 280 -14.35 -6.60 12.47
C VAL A 280 -15.32 -7.09 11.41
N VAL A 281 -15.30 -6.49 10.23
CA VAL A 281 -15.95 -7.04 9.03
C VAL A 281 -14.94 -7.99 8.38
N LEU A 282 -15.22 -9.28 8.39
CA LEU A 282 -14.43 -10.32 7.72
C LEU A 282 -15.28 -10.92 6.60
N ASP A 283 -14.78 -10.85 5.36
CA ASP A 283 -15.44 -11.39 4.16
C ASP A 283 -16.89 -10.87 4.03
N ASN A 284 -17.06 -9.55 4.19
CA ASN A 284 -18.35 -8.84 4.23
C ASN A 284 -19.31 -9.23 5.38
N VAL A 285 -18.86 -10.00 6.37
CA VAL A 285 -19.65 -10.39 7.54
C VAL A 285 -19.09 -9.74 8.81
N LYS A 286 -19.94 -8.98 9.52
CA LYS A 286 -19.57 -8.35 10.80
C LYS A 286 -19.45 -9.39 11.92
N ARG A 287 -18.32 -9.38 12.63
CA ARG A 287 -17.96 -10.31 13.70
C ARG A 287 -17.31 -9.59 14.88
N LYS A 288 -17.40 -10.18 16.07
CA LYS A 288 -16.62 -9.71 17.23
C LYS A 288 -15.18 -10.23 17.12
N ALA A 289 -14.19 -9.43 17.54
CA ALA A 289 -12.78 -9.85 17.52
C ALA A 289 -12.54 -11.19 18.22
N SER A 290 -13.23 -11.42 19.34
CA SER A 290 -13.16 -12.65 20.14
C SER A 290 -13.71 -13.90 19.45
N SER A 291 -14.35 -13.75 18.29
CA SER A 291 -14.89 -14.86 17.49
C SER A 291 -14.06 -15.16 16.24
N LEU A 292 -13.06 -14.32 15.92
CA LEU A 292 -12.26 -14.48 14.71
C LEU A 292 -11.46 -15.78 14.69
N SER A 293 -10.98 -16.26 15.84
CA SER A 293 -10.24 -17.53 15.96
C SER A 293 -11.05 -18.76 15.53
N GLY A 294 -12.38 -18.65 15.44
CA GLY A 294 -13.27 -19.70 14.94
C GLY A 294 -13.65 -19.55 13.46
N CYS A 295 -13.12 -18.55 12.74
CA CYS A 295 -13.43 -18.32 11.33
C CYS A 295 -12.43 -19.07 10.44
N GLU A 296 -12.87 -20.12 9.75
CA GLU A 296 -12.01 -20.99 8.95
C GLU A 296 -11.32 -20.30 7.77
N SER A 297 -11.86 -19.17 7.28
CA SER A 297 -11.20 -18.36 6.24
C SER A 297 -9.94 -17.65 6.73
N LEU A 298 -9.84 -17.40 8.05
CA LEU A 298 -8.74 -16.66 8.65
C LEU A 298 -7.89 -17.50 9.61
N PHE A 299 -8.48 -18.49 10.27
CA PHE A 299 -7.83 -19.35 11.26
C PHE A 299 -8.10 -20.83 10.97
N LYS A 300 -7.08 -21.67 11.09
CA LYS A 300 -7.18 -23.12 10.98
C LYS A 300 -6.50 -23.76 12.18
N ASN A 301 -7.24 -24.62 12.90
CA ASN A 301 -6.74 -25.29 14.12
C ASN A 301 -6.19 -24.33 15.19
N GLY A 302 -6.74 -23.11 15.29
CA GLY A 302 -6.31 -22.10 16.27
C GLY A 302 -5.11 -21.25 15.84
N GLU A 303 -4.48 -21.57 14.71
CA GLU A 303 -3.43 -20.75 14.10
C GLU A 303 -4.02 -19.88 12.99
N VAL A 304 -3.51 -18.66 12.83
CA VAL A 304 -3.91 -17.81 11.70
C VAL A 304 -3.34 -18.41 10.41
N ILE A 305 -4.10 -18.40 9.34
CA ILE A 305 -3.66 -18.89 8.04
C ILE A 305 -2.76 -17.82 7.41
N PRO A 306 -1.49 -18.13 7.08
CA PRO A 306 -0.65 -17.20 6.34
C PRO A 306 -1.20 -17.00 4.92
N GLN A 307 -1.62 -15.78 4.61
CA GLN A 307 -2.27 -15.45 3.34
C GLN A 307 -2.23 -13.95 3.07
N LEU A 308 -2.42 -13.58 1.80
CA LEU A 308 -2.69 -12.20 1.43
C LEU A 308 -4.12 -11.83 1.82
N ILE A 309 -4.30 -10.65 2.39
CA ILE A 309 -5.58 -10.06 2.74
C ILE A 309 -5.68 -8.64 2.20
N LEU A 310 -6.89 -8.18 1.92
CA LEU A 310 -7.19 -6.76 1.86
C LEU A 310 -7.70 -6.31 3.23
N TYR A 311 -7.33 -5.13 3.70
CA TYR A 311 -7.74 -4.66 5.01
C TYR A 311 -7.87 -3.13 5.08
N LYS A 312 -8.57 -2.68 6.13
CA LYS A 312 -8.59 -1.29 6.57
C LYS A 312 -8.32 -1.25 8.07
N ASP A 313 -7.51 -0.27 8.47
CA ASP A 313 -7.18 0.05 9.85
C ASP A 313 -7.76 1.41 10.24
N ASN A 314 -8.11 1.56 11.52
CA ASN A 314 -8.60 2.82 12.05
C ASN A 314 -7.43 3.75 12.42
N SER A 315 -7.75 4.95 12.90
CA SER A 315 -6.77 5.95 13.38
C SER A 315 -5.82 5.44 14.47
N ASN A 316 -6.21 4.38 15.20
CA ASN A 316 -5.40 3.71 16.22
C ASN A 316 -4.57 2.52 15.67
N GLY A 317 -4.55 2.30 14.36
CA GLY A 317 -3.83 1.20 13.71
C GLY A 317 -4.45 -0.18 13.95
N LYS A 318 -5.72 -0.26 14.35
CA LYS A 318 -6.44 -1.53 14.55
C LYS A 318 -7.25 -1.88 13.31
N ILE A 319 -7.17 -3.13 12.88
CA ILE A 319 -7.90 -3.65 11.72
C ILE A 319 -9.38 -3.78 12.08
N PHE A 320 -10.25 -3.09 11.35
CA PHE A 320 -11.71 -3.16 11.51
C PHE A 320 -12.41 -3.78 10.30
N TYR A 321 -11.71 -3.93 9.18
CA TYR A 321 -12.16 -4.62 7.98
C TYR A 321 -11.03 -5.48 7.46
N LEU A 322 -11.32 -6.74 7.12
CA LEU A 322 -10.48 -7.52 6.24
C LEU A 322 -11.33 -8.34 5.25
N ASP A 323 -10.71 -8.65 4.12
CA ASP A 323 -11.23 -9.54 3.10
C ASP A 323 -10.16 -10.61 2.82
N THR A 324 -10.55 -11.86 2.89
CA THR A 324 -9.74 -13.01 2.48
C THR A 324 -10.11 -13.38 1.05
N ALA A 325 -9.13 -13.87 0.29
CA ALA A 325 -9.33 -14.11 -1.13
C ALA A 325 -10.33 -15.25 -1.35
N THR A 326 -11.37 -15.01 -2.14
CA THR A 326 -12.23 -16.09 -2.64
C THR A 326 -11.44 -16.91 -3.65
N ASP A 327 -11.43 -18.23 -3.47
CA ASP A 327 -10.70 -19.12 -4.35
C ASP A 327 -11.40 -19.28 -5.71
N ASN A 328 -10.78 -18.70 -6.74
CA ASN A 328 -11.14 -18.83 -8.16
C ASN A 328 -9.95 -19.42 -8.94
N SER A 329 -9.06 -20.14 -8.25
CA SER A 329 -7.76 -20.48 -8.81
C SER A 329 -7.85 -21.44 -9.99
N GLY A 330 -7.07 -21.16 -11.03
CA GLY A 330 -6.90 -22.03 -12.18
C GLY A 330 -6.07 -21.36 -13.27
N ILE A 331 -5.43 -22.16 -14.12
CA ILE A 331 -4.59 -21.61 -15.19
C ILE A 331 -5.43 -20.73 -16.17
N GLY A 332 -5.03 -19.47 -16.31
CA GLY A 332 -5.71 -18.49 -17.15
C GLY A 332 -7.02 -17.94 -16.58
N LYS A 333 -7.30 -18.13 -15.29
CA LYS A 333 -8.44 -17.48 -14.62
C LYS A 333 -8.20 -15.98 -14.45
N THR A 334 -9.30 -15.24 -14.53
CA THR A 334 -9.40 -13.80 -14.30
C THR A 334 -10.56 -13.54 -13.32
N SER A 335 -10.57 -12.35 -12.73
CA SER A 335 -11.61 -11.86 -11.84
C SER A 335 -12.40 -10.73 -12.49
N ASP A 336 -13.68 -10.61 -12.14
CA ASP A 336 -14.38 -9.35 -12.25
C ASP A 336 -13.95 -8.43 -11.11
N ASP A 337 -13.72 -7.14 -11.38
CA ASP A 337 -13.11 -6.15 -10.46
C ASP A 337 -13.85 -5.95 -9.11
N ALA A 338 -14.93 -6.69 -8.84
CA ALA A 338 -15.83 -6.48 -7.70
C ALA A 338 -15.45 -7.23 -6.42
N SER A 339 -14.63 -8.30 -6.47
CA SER A 339 -14.29 -9.10 -5.28
C SER A 339 -12.81 -9.48 -5.19
N PHE A 340 -12.29 -9.62 -3.97
CA PHE A 340 -10.91 -10.08 -3.76
C PHE A 340 -10.82 -11.59 -4.02
N SER A 341 -10.02 -12.00 -5.01
CA SER A 341 -9.95 -13.38 -5.48
C SER A 341 -8.51 -13.88 -5.58
N LEU A 342 -8.36 -15.19 -5.38
CA LEU A 342 -7.15 -15.95 -5.66
C LEU A 342 -7.37 -16.64 -7.02
N ASP A 343 -6.75 -16.14 -8.07
CA ASP A 343 -6.98 -16.60 -9.46
C ASP A 343 -5.91 -17.59 -9.94
N TYR A 344 -4.79 -17.69 -9.24
CA TYR A 344 -3.83 -18.77 -9.46
C TYR A 344 -3.21 -19.23 -8.15
N ASP A 345 -3.18 -20.53 -7.91
CA ASP A 345 -2.55 -21.14 -6.73
C ASP A 345 -1.60 -22.26 -7.14
N TYR A 346 -0.31 -22.06 -6.93
CA TYR A 346 0.72 -23.05 -7.28
C TYR A 346 0.54 -24.38 -6.53
N GLU A 347 -0.10 -24.38 -5.36
CA GLU A 347 -0.31 -25.60 -4.55
C GLU A 347 -1.34 -26.54 -5.18
N LYS A 348 -2.28 -25.98 -5.95
CA LYS A 348 -3.32 -26.72 -6.68
C LYS A 348 -2.90 -27.02 -8.11
N GLU A 349 -2.11 -26.13 -8.68
CA GLU A 349 -1.60 -26.19 -10.04
C GLU A 349 -0.14 -26.66 -10.06
N SER A 350 0.79 -25.78 -10.43
CA SER A 350 2.22 -26.04 -10.43
C SER A 350 3.01 -24.73 -10.30
N THR A 351 4.33 -24.79 -10.30
CA THR A 351 5.14 -23.56 -10.37
C THR A 351 5.02 -22.90 -11.74
N LEU A 352 4.88 -21.57 -11.79
CA LEU A 352 4.89 -20.84 -13.05
C LEU A 352 6.30 -20.38 -13.42
N ARG A 353 6.68 -20.61 -14.67
CA ARG A 353 7.94 -20.10 -15.24
C ARG A 353 7.73 -18.70 -15.81
N ILE A 354 8.70 -17.82 -15.58
CA ILE A 354 8.71 -16.50 -16.19
C ILE A 354 9.71 -16.43 -17.35
N ILE A 355 9.27 -15.81 -18.44
CA ILE A 355 10.10 -15.47 -19.60
C ILE A 355 10.01 -13.97 -19.88
N THR A 356 10.94 -13.46 -20.68
CA THR A 356 10.87 -12.09 -21.19
C THR A 356 10.62 -12.12 -22.69
N THR A 357 9.51 -11.54 -23.11
CA THR A 357 9.10 -11.46 -24.52
C THR A 357 8.91 -9.99 -24.87
N ASN A 358 9.65 -9.48 -25.85
CA ASN A 358 9.63 -8.07 -26.26
C ASN A 358 9.77 -7.08 -25.08
N GLY A 359 10.66 -7.38 -24.14
CA GLY A 359 10.89 -6.54 -22.96
C GLY A 359 9.84 -6.67 -21.85
N LYS A 360 8.75 -7.42 -22.05
CA LYS A 360 7.73 -7.68 -21.03
C LYS A 360 7.94 -9.01 -20.32
N LYS A 361 7.69 -9.04 -19.02
CA LYS A 361 7.67 -10.27 -18.24
C LYS A 361 6.36 -11.03 -18.51
N VAL A 362 6.47 -12.32 -18.83
CA VAL A 362 5.32 -13.18 -19.07
C VAL A 362 5.46 -14.41 -18.18
N LEU A 363 4.50 -14.59 -17.28
CA LEU A 363 4.47 -15.66 -16.31
C LEU A 363 3.52 -16.76 -16.78
N GLY A 364 4.02 -17.99 -16.89
CA GLY A 364 3.24 -19.15 -17.35
C GLY A 364 2.74 -19.03 -18.79
N SER A 365 3.30 -18.12 -19.60
CA SER A 365 2.78 -17.74 -20.93
C SER A 365 1.32 -17.25 -20.89
N LYS A 366 0.86 -16.72 -19.75
CA LYS A 366 -0.52 -16.28 -19.53
C LYS A 366 -0.59 -14.91 -18.88
N TYR A 367 0.09 -14.75 -17.74
CA TYR A 367 -0.04 -13.57 -16.90
C TYR A 367 1.06 -12.55 -17.20
N LEU A 368 0.73 -11.27 -17.09
CA LEU A 368 1.59 -10.13 -17.40
C LEU A 368 1.83 -9.28 -16.13
N PRO A 369 2.59 -9.78 -15.14
CA PRO A 369 2.93 -8.94 -13.99
C PRO A 369 3.76 -7.74 -14.45
N ASP A 370 3.43 -6.55 -13.95
CA ASP A 370 4.02 -5.28 -14.37
C ASP A 370 4.54 -4.43 -13.20
N SER A 371 4.65 -3.11 -13.37
CA SER A 371 5.10 -2.20 -12.31
C SER A 371 4.04 -1.96 -11.23
N ASP A 372 2.77 -2.15 -11.55
CA ASP A 372 1.64 -1.89 -10.66
C ASP A 372 1.25 -3.14 -9.88
N THR A 373 1.54 -4.34 -10.41
CA THR A 373 1.48 -5.60 -9.66
C THR A 373 2.31 -5.50 -8.36
N LYS A 374 1.66 -5.62 -7.21
CA LYS A 374 2.34 -5.70 -5.90
C LYS A 374 2.72 -7.14 -5.58
N LEU A 375 4.02 -7.37 -5.39
CA LEU A 375 4.57 -8.70 -5.18
C LEU A 375 5.09 -8.84 -3.75
N PHE A 376 4.36 -9.59 -2.93
CA PHE A 376 4.71 -9.94 -1.56
C PHE A 376 5.61 -11.17 -1.56
N CYS A 377 6.83 -11.02 -1.08
CA CYS A 377 7.78 -12.12 -1.00
C CYS A 377 7.91 -12.55 0.44
N VAL A 378 7.57 -13.81 0.71
CA VAL A 378 7.30 -14.30 2.06
C VAL A 378 8.18 -15.50 2.39
N SER A 379 8.85 -15.46 3.54
CA SER A 379 9.74 -16.51 4.05
C SER A 379 9.32 -16.91 5.46
N THR A 380 9.78 -18.08 5.90
CA THR A 380 9.69 -18.47 7.32
C THR A 380 10.61 -17.64 8.21
N LYS A 381 11.60 -16.95 7.62
CA LYS A 381 12.46 -15.99 8.29
C LYS A 381 11.98 -14.57 7.97
N ILE A 382 11.59 -13.85 9.02
CA ILE A 382 10.92 -12.55 8.91
C ILE A 382 11.80 -11.49 8.23
N ASP A 383 13.11 -11.54 8.44
CA ASP A 383 14.11 -10.65 7.83
C ASP A 383 14.31 -10.90 6.32
N GLU A 384 13.82 -12.02 5.79
CA GLU A 384 13.83 -12.33 4.37
C GLU A 384 12.49 -11.98 3.67
N CYS A 385 11.54 -11.38 4.38
CA CYS A 385 10.26 -10.92 3.84
C CYS A 385 10.34 -9.47 3.35
N TYR A 386 9.77 -9.15 2.18
CA TYR A 386 9.66 -7.78 1.65
C TYR A 386 8.65 -7.71 0.50
N VAL A 387 8.39 -6.50 0.01
CA VAL A 387 7.50 -6.23 -1.11
C VAL A 387 8.28 -5.60 -2.27
N GLN A 388 7.94 -5.97 -3.50
CA GLN A 388 8.50 -5.40 -4.72
C GLN A 388 7.42 -5.29 -5.81
N THR A 389 7.79 -4.80 -6.99
CA THR A 389 6.87 -4.78 -8.16
C THR A 389 6.99 -6.05 -9.00
N GLY A 390 5.98 -6.36 -9.80
CA GLY A 390 5.96 -7.52 -10.69
C GLY A 390 7.12 -7.55 -11.70
N ASN A 391 7.55 -6.38 -12.20
CA ASN A 391 8.71 -6.25 -13.09
C ASN A 391 10.04 -6.71 -12.47
N ALA A 392 10.15 -6.76 -11.14
CA ALA A 392 11.34 -7.23 -10.43
C ALA A 392 11.50 -8.76 -10.43
N LEU A 393 10.57 -9.52 -11.03
CA LEU A 393 10.71 -10.97 -11.18
C LEU A 393 11.85 -11.32 -12.15
N GLY A 394 12.82 -12.10 -11.69
CA GLY A 394 13.98 -12.56 -12.47
C GLY A 394 13.58 -13.55 -13.58
N THR A 395 14.15 -13.37 -14.79
CA THR A 395 13.80 -14.16 -15.99
C THR A 395 14.40 -15.56 -15.97
N GLY A 396 13.68 -16.54 -16.53
CA GLY A 396 14.17 -17.93 -16.62
C GLY A 396 13.98 -18.72 -15.32
N THR A 397 13.20 -18.17 -14.38
CA THR A 397 12.93 -18.75 -13.07
C THR A 397 11.50 -19.28 -12.98
N SER A 398 11.33 -20.42 -12.30
CA SER A 398 10.03 -20.94 -11.90
C SER A 398 9.73 -20.53 -10.47
N TYR A 399 8.56 -19.94 -10.23
CA TYR A 399 8.13 -19.48 -8.92
C TYR A 399 6.99 -20.34 -8.39
N LYS A 400 7.05 -20.64 -7.10
CA LYS A 400 5.87 -20.98 -6.31
C LYS A 400 5.14 -19.67 -6.03
N ILE A 401 4.12 -19.38 -6.84
CA ILE A 401 3.47 -18.07 -6.88
C ILE A 401 1.97 -18.23 -6.77
N LYS A 402 1.33 -17.36 -5.99
CA LYS A 402 -0.11 -17.18 -5.99
C LYS A 402 -0.43 -15.82 -6.62
N LEU A 403 -1.45 -15.74 -7.47
CA LEU A 403 -1.87 -14.52 -8.15
C LEU A 403 -3.29 -14.16 -7.73
N TYR A 404 -3.51 -12.87 -7.48
CA TYR A 404 -4.77 -12.36 -6.96
C TYR A 404 -5.27 -11.20 -7.82
N ASN A 405 -6.59 -11.13 -7.98
CA ASN A 405 -7.29 -10.12 -8.77
C ASN A 405 -6.63 -9.93 -10.15
N VAL A 406 -6.59 -11.01 -10.92
CA VAL A 406 -6.10 -11.00 -12.29
C VAL A 406 -7.16 -10.37 -13.18
N GLY A 407 -6.87 -9.19 -13.73
CA GLY A 407 -7.78 -8.49 -14.64
C GLY A 407 -8.03 -9.25 -15.94
N GLU A 408 -9.01 -8.81 -16.73
CA GLU A 408 -9.34 -9.40 -18.04
C GLU A 408 -8.17 -9.35 -19.04
N ASP A 409 -7.22 -8.43 -18.84
CA ASP A 409 -5.98 -8.29 -19.59
C ASP A 409 -4.84 -9.20 -19.08
N TYR A 410 -5.14 -10.07 -18.12
CA TYR A 410 -4.22 -11.00 -17.46
C TYR A 410 -3.12 -10.31 -16.62
N VAL A 411 -3.33 -9.06 -16.22
CA VAL A 411 -2.44 -8.36 -15.28
C VAL A 411 -2.92 -8.64 -13.85
N PRO A 412 -2.11 -9.30 -13.00
CA PRO A 412 -2.43 -9.46 -11.59
C PRO A 412 -2.27 -8.15 -10.83
N ALA A 413 -3.24 -7.80 -9.98
CA ALA A 413 -3.07 -6.69 -9.04
C ALA A 413 -2.07 -7.04 -7.93
N TYR A 414 -2.14 -8.27 -7.41
CA TYR A 414 -1.24 -8.74 -6.35
C TYR A 414 -0.70 -10.14 -6.64
N ALA A 415 0.48 -10.42 -6.09
CA ALA A 415 1.09 -11.73 -6.13
C ALA A 415 1.80 -12.04 -4.81
N THR A 416 1.83 -13.31 -4.42
CA THR A 416 2.67 -13.80 -3.32
C THR A 416 3.65 -14.84 -3.83
N ILE A 417 4.92 -14.75 -3.41
CA ILE A 417 5.93 -15.77 -3.71
C ILE A 417 6.59 -16.26 -2.44
N GLU A 418 6.84 -17.56 -2.36
CA GLU A 418 7.71 -18.10 -1.31
C GLU A 418 9.14 -17.65 -1.59
N ALA A 419 9.65 -16.76 -0.74
CA ALA A 419 11.03 -16.31 -0.71
C ALA A 419 11.90 -17.44 -0.15
N ALA A 420 12.24 -18.39 -1.03
CA ALA A 420 13.36 -19.29 -0.81
C ALA A 420 14.29 -19.15 -2.03
N PRO A 421 15.52 -18.62 -1.87
CA PRO A 421 16.51 -18.72 -2.92
C PRO A 421 16.83 -20.21 -3.08
N LYS A 422 16.32 -20.82 -4.14
CA LYS A 422 16.77 -22.15 -4.53
C LYS A 422 18.08 -22.00 -5.28
N LEU A 423 19.16 -22.13 -4.52
CA LEU A 423 20.52 -22.08 -5.04
C LEU A 423 20.84 -23.35 -5.84
N GLY A 424 21.51 -23.18 -6.98
CA GLY A 424 22.03 -24.30 -7.78
C GLY A 424 20.98 -25.12 -8.52
N GLU A 425 19.84 -24.52 -8.87
CA GLU A 425 18.85 -25.15 -9.76
C GLU A 425 19.37 -25.28 -11.20
N TRP A 426 18.63 -26.06 -11.99
CA TRP A 426 18.84 -26.18 -13.42
C TRP A 426 18.68 -24.83 -14.12
N VAL A 427 19.72 -24.39 -14.84
CA VAL A 427 19.65 -23.28 -15.79
C VAL A 427 19.17 -23.82 -17.14
N ASP A 428 18.12 -23.24 -17.71
CA ASP A 428 17.61 -23.75 -18.98
C ASP A 428 18.57 -23.44 -20.13
N TRP A 429 18.67 -24.38 -21.07
CA TRP A 429 19.49 -24.27 -22.27
C TRP A 429 19.01 -23.10 -23.15
N TYR A 430 17.73 -22.75 -23.09
CA TYR A 430 17.18 -21.57 -23.75
C TYR A 430 17.52 -20.23 -23.07
N ASN A 431 18.23 -20.21 -21.93
CA ASN A 431 18.64 -18.95 -21.29
C ASN A 431 19.69 -18.22 -22.12
N THR A 432 19.80 -16.92 -21.90
CA THR A 432 20.85 -16.09 -22.49
C THR A 432 22.22 -16.63 -22.07
N THR A 433 23.12 -16.69 -23.03
CA THR A 433 24.53 -17.01 -22.77
C THR A 433 25.31 -15.73 -22.66
N TYR A 434 26.19 -15.71 -21.67
CA TYR A 434 27.01 -14.58 -21.33
C TYR A 434 28.48 -14.95 -21.36
N VAL A 435 29.32 -13.95 -21.64
CA VAL A 435 30.77 -14.02 -21.46
C VAL A 435 31.16 -13.14 -20.27
N VAL A 436 31.99 -13.69 -19.38
CA VAL A 436 32.49 -12.97 -18.20
C VAL A 436 33.56 -11.97 -18.61
N GLU A 437 33.42 -10.74 -18.14
CA GLU A 437 34.44 -9.69 -18.25
C GLU A 437 35.30 -9.62 -17.00
N ASN A 438 34.65 -9.56 -15.84
CA ASN A 438 35.35 -9.34 -14.57
C ASN A 438 34.60 -9.96 -13.40
N VAL A 439 35.36 -10.38 -12.39
CA VAL A 439 34.87 -10.93 -11.12
C VAL A 439 35.59 -10.19 -10.00
N THR A 440 34.85 -9.52 -9.14
CA THR A 440 35.44 -8.73 -8.04
C THR A 440 34.80 -9.11 -6.73
N LYS A 441 35.59 -9.42 -5.70
CA LYS A 441 35.08 -9.66 -4.37
C LYS A 441 34.58 -8.35 -3.75
N VAL A 442 33.37 -8.36 -3.20
CA VAL A 442 32.70 -7.21 -2.58
C VAL A 442 32.10 -7.62 -1.23
N TYR A 443 31.98 -6.66 -0.31
CA TYR A 443 31.31 -6.84 0.97
C TYR A 443 29.98 -6.10 0.94
N ASP A 444 28.90 -6.77 1.33
CA ASP A 444 27.58 -6.17 1.43
C ASP A 444 27.24 -5.92 2.90
N SER A 445 27.21 -4.64 3.29
CA SER A 445 26.91 -4.22 4.65
C SER A 445 25.46 -4.47 5.07
N ALA A 446 24.53 -4.65 4.12
CA ALA A 446 23.13 -4.93 4.44
C ALA A 446 22.92 -6.38 4.89
N THR A 447 23.73 -7.30 4.35
CA THR A 447 23.66 -8.74 4.64
C THR A 447 24.81 -9.24 5.54
N ASP A 448 25.77 -8.36 5.85
CA ASP A 448 26.99 -8.67 6.61
C ASP A 448 27.77 -9.87 6.03
N ASP A 449 27.86 -9.95 4.69
CA ASP A 449 28.44 -11.10 3.99
C ASP A 449 29.32 -10.69 2.79
N ASN A 450 30.18 -11.62 2.35
CA ASN A 450 31.06 -11.44 1.20
C ASN A 450 30.43 -12.04 -0.07
N TYR A 451 30.38 -11.23 -1.12
CA TYR A 451 29.92 -11.62 -2.44
C TYR A 451 31.03 -11.47 -3.48
N TYR A 452 30.82 -12.02 -4.67
CA TYR A 452 31.51 -11.61 -5.89
C TYR A 452 30.53 -10.85 -6.76
N LYS A 453 30.96 -9.67 -7.22
CA LYS A 453 30.32 -8.94 -8.30
C LYS A 453 30.84 -9.47 -9.62
N LEU A 454 29.94 -10.04 -10.41
CA LEU A 454 30.21 -10.49 -11.78
C LEU A 454 29.83 -9.39 -12.75
N ILE A 455 30.72 -9.05 -13.68
CA ILE A 455 30.43 -8.21 -14.86
C ILE A 455 30.52 -9.12 -16.09
N PHE A 456 29.48 -9.09 -16.91
CA PHE A 456 29.34 -10.02 -18.03
C PHE A 456 28.54 -9.40 -19.18
N TYR A 457 28.79 -9.89 -20.39
CA TYR A 457 28.13 -9.41 -21.59
C TYR A 457 27.26 -10.48 -22.23
N ASP A 458 26.11 -10.09 -22.79
CA ASP A 458 25.33 -10.98 -23.64
C ASP A 458 25.91 -11.08 -25.06
N GLY A 459 25.41 -12.01 -25.87
CA GLY A 459 25.84 -12.18 -27.26
C GLY A 459 25.55 -11.00 -28.21
N LYS A 460 24.85 -9.95 -27.74
CA LYS A 460 24.54 -8.73 -28.51
C LYS A 460 25.41 -7.53 -28.10
N GLY A 461 26.28 -7.70 -27.10
CA GLY A 461 27.16 -6.65 -26.61
C GLY A 461 26.65 -5.91 -25.38
N ASN A 462 25.49 -6.29 -24.82
CA ASN A 462 24.92 -5.58 -23.67
C ASN A 462 25.65 -5.99 -22.38
N ILE A 463 26.12 -5.00 -21.63
CA ILE A 463 26.75 -5.21 -20.32
C ILE A 463 25.70 -5.45 -19.25
N ASN A 464 25.97 -6.40 -18.36
CA ASN A 464 25.19 -6.70 -17.18
C ASN A 464 26.13 -6.88 -15.99
N SER A 465 25.61 -6.70 -14.77
CA SER A 465 26.35 -7.04 -13.56
C SER A 465 25.42 -7.54 -12.47
N SER A 466 25.89 -8.50 -11.69
CA SER A 466 25.10 -9.14 -10.64
C SER A 466 25.98 -9.64 -9.50
N LEU A 467 25.37 -9.93 -8.34
CA LEU A 467 26.05 -10.43 -7.15
C LEU A 467 25.86 -11.95 -7.03
N ILE A 468 26.88 -12.64 -6.52
CA ILE A 468 26.89 -14.08 -6.30
C ILE A 468 27.71 -14.41 -5.05
N ARG A 469 27.22 -15.28 -4.16
CA ARG A 469 27.98 -15.77 -3.00
C ARG A 469 28.97 -16.86 -3.39
N ASP A 470 30.09 -16.97 -2.68
CA ASP A 470 31.06 -18.05 -2.92
C ASP A 470 30.49 -19.42 -2.50
N GLY A 471 30.81 -20.48 -3.24
CA GLY A 471 30.40 -21.85 -2.88
C GLY A 471 28.90 -22.17 -2.99
N ASP A 472 28.04 -21.17 -3.07
CA ASP A 472 26.58 -21.32 -3.16
C ASP A 472 26.10 -21.91 -4.49
N LEU A 473 26.89 -21.76 -5.57
CA LEU A 473 26.48 -22.18 -6.91
C LEU A 473 27.48 -23.15 -7.54
N LYS A 474 27.03 -24.38 -7.80
CA LYS A 474 27.72 -25.37 -8.64
C LYS A 474 26.84 -25.66 -9.84
N THR A 475 27.46 -25.88 -11.01
CA THR A 475 26.70 -26.29 -12.20
C THR A 475 26.19 -27.73 -12.03
N PRO A 476 24.86 -27.96 -12.10
CA PRO A 476 24.29 -29.31 -12.06
C PRO A 476 24.82 -30.16 -13.23
N GLY A 477 24.97 -31.48 -13.03
CA GLY A 477 25.70 -32.32 -13.99
C GLY A 477 25.16 -32.36 -15.41
N GLY A 478 23.83 -32.41 -15.58
CA GLY A 478 23.25 -32.38 -16.91
C GLY A 478 23.30 -31.00 -17.60
N ASN A 479 23.71 -29.95 -16.88
CA ASN A 479 23.65 -28.57 -17.36
C ASN A 479 24.92 -28.13 -18.11
N VAL A 480 26.03 -28.86 -17.96
CA VAL A 480 27.25 -28.64 -18.75
C VAL A 480 27.09 -29.34 -20.11
N PHE A 481 27.04 -28.58 -21.20
CA PHE A 481 26.82 -29.16 -22.53
C PHE A 481 27.93 -30.11 -22.96
N SER A 482 29.19 -29.77 -22.68
CA SER A 482 30.34 -30.62 -23.02
C SER A 482 30.41 -31.93 -22.22
N GLY A 483 29.66 -32.03 -21.12
CA GLY A 483 29.84 -33.09 -20.13
C GLY A 483 31.22 -33.08 -19.47
N ASP A 484 31.92 -31.95 -19.50
CA ASP A 484 33.21 -31.79 -18.82
C ASP A 484 33.00 -31.63 -17.31
N GLU A 485 33.35 -32.66 -16.55
CA GLU A 485 33.23 -32.70 -15.09
C GLU A 485 34.07 -31.62 -14.38
N ARG A 486 35.09 -31.05 -15.05
CA ARG A 486 35.88 -29.93 -14.49
C ARG A 486 35.01 -28.69 -14.30
N LEU A 487 34.14 -28.39 -15.26
CA LEU A 487 33.29 -27.20 -15.26
C LEU A 487 32.26 -27.22 -14.12
N ARG A 488 31.83 -28.41 -13.69
CA ARG A 488 30.89 -28.59 -12.57
C ARG A 488 31.46 -28.21 -11.21
N LYS A 489 32.79 -28.13 -11.10
CA LYS A 489 33.50 -27.82 -9.86
C LYS A 489 33.84 -26.33 -9.72
N ILE A 490 33.63 -25.55 -10.78
CA ILE A 490 33.90 -24.12 -10.82
C ILE A 490 32.90 -23.41 -9.92
N THR A 491 33.43 -22.61 -9.00
CA THR A 491 32.67 -21.72 -8.11
C THR A 491 32.86 -20.27 -8.51
N ALA A 492 32.14 -19.35 -7.86
CA ALA A 492 32.18 -17.92 -8.20
C ALA A 492 33.61 -17.35 -8.23
N LYS A 493 34.47 -17.75 -7.28
CA LYS A 493 35.88 -17.31 -7.21
C LYS A 493 36.77 -17.83 -8.34
N ASP A 494 36.36 -18.91 -9.01
CA ASP A 494 37.14 -19.59 -10.05
C ASP A 494 36.80 -19.05 -11.46
N LEU A 495 35.77 -18.20 -11.57
CA LEU A 495 35.39 -17.55 -12.82
C LEU A 495 36.46 -16.55 -13.25
N VAL A 496 36.79 -16.55 -14.54
CA VAL A 496 37.79 -15.67 -15.14
C VAL A 496 37.21 -14.97 -16.36
N LYS A 497 37.90 -13.93 -16.84
CA LYS A 497 37.54 -13.27 -18.10
C LYS A 497 37.49 -14.30 -19.25
N GLY A 498 36.51 -14.15 -20.13
CA GLY A 498 36.28 -15.07 -21.24
C GLY A 498 35.53 -16.36 -20.85
N THR A 499 35.22 -16.60 -19.57
CA THR A 499 34.33 -17.70 -19.17
C THR A 499 32.95 -17.53 -19.81
N VAL A 500 32.40 -18.62 -20.36
CA VAL A 500 31.04 -18.68 -20.89
C VAL A 500 30.13 -19.30 -19.88
N LEU A 501 29.03 -18.63 -19.57
CA LEU A 501 28.04 -19.15 -18.66
C LEU A 501 26.61 -18.78 -19.05
N GLN A 502 25.66 -19.52 -18.50
CA GLN A 502 24.26 -19.14 -18.46
C GLN A 502 23.88 -18.91 -17.01
N ILE A 503 23.13 -17.85 -16.74
CA ILE A 503 22.66 -17.51 -15.40
C ILE A 503 21.16 -17.66 -15.28
N LYS A 504 20.74 -17.87 -14.04
CA LYS A 504 19.40 -17.66 -13.54
C LYS A 504 19.52 -16.67 -12.39
N GLU A 505 18.69 -15.63 -12.42
CA GLU A 505 18.72 -14.57 -11.42
C GLU A 505 17.39 -14.54 -10.65
N ASP A 506 17.49 -14.15 -9.38
CA ASP A 506 16.39 -13.64 -8.58
C ASP A 506 16.79 -12.24 -8.04
N LYS A 507 16.03 -11.70 -7.09
CA LYS A 507 16.30 -10.36 -6.56
C LYS A 507 17.58 -10.26 -5.74
N TYR A 508 18.07 -11.39 -5.20
CA TYR A 508 19.26 -11.45 -4.36
C TYR A 508 20.53 -11.56 -5.23
N GLY A 509 20.36 -11.60 -6.55
CA GLY A 509 21.40 -11.74 -7.55
C GLY A 509 21.30 -13.08 -8.27
N ILE A 510 22.45 -13.66 -8.57
CA ILE A 510 22.55 -14.92 -9.30
C ILE A 510 22.13 -16.06 -8.35
N SER A 511 21.09 -16.80 -8.73
CA SER A 511 20.58 -17.96 -7.98
C SER A 511 21.01 -19.29 -8.57
N SER A 512 21.45 -19.34 -9.84
CA SER A 512 22.07 -20.53 -10.45
C SER A 512 22.99 -20.15 -11.60
N ILE A 513 24.12 -20.87 -11.74
CA ILE A 513 25.02 -20.76 -12.89
C ILE A 513 25.19 -22.09 -13.61
N SER A 514 25.33 -22.00 -14.91
CA SER A 514 25.79 -23.09 -15.74
C SER A 514 27.01 -22.66 -16.54
N VAL A 515 28.18 -23.16 -16.14
CA VAL A 515 29.45 -22.86 -16.80
C VAL A 515 29.62 -23.77 -18.01
N GLN A 516 29.69 -23.17 -19.20
CA GLN A 516 29.73 -23.88 -20.46
C GLN A 516 31.13 -23.99 -21.06
N SER A 517 32.00 -23.00 -20.78
CA SER A 517 33.39 -23.02 -21.17
C SER A 517 34.20 -22.10 -20.28
N VAL A 518 35.45 -22.47 -19.98
CA VAL A 518 36.43 -21.62 -19.31
C VAL A 518 37.71 -21.65 -20.14
N PRO A 519 38.30 -20.49 -20.45
CA PRO A 519 39.58 -20.43 -21.15
C PRO A 519 40.66 -21.14 -20.34
N MET A 520 41.25 -22.17 -20.93
CA MET A 520 42.37 -22.90 -20.35
C MET A 520 43.68 -22.41 -20.99
N ALA A 521 44.71 -22.22 -20.15
CA ALA A 521 46.02 -21.76 -20.61
C ALA A 521 46.72 -22.77 -21.53
N ASP A 522 46.40 -24.07 -21.39
CA ASP A 522 46.97 -25.16 -22.16
C ASP A 522 46.12 -25.57 -23.38
N ASN A 523 45.04 -24.82 -23.66
CA ASN A 523 44.06 -25.15 -24.70
C ASN A 523 43.43 -26.55 -24.55
N SER A 524 43.32 -27.07 -23.31
CA SER A 524 42.71 -28.39 -23.02
C SER A 524 41.18 -28.36 -22.96
N GLU A 525 40.52 -27.31 -23.45
CA GLU A 525 39.07 -27.26 -23.53
C GLU A 525 38.53 -28.43 -24.37
N LYS A 526 37.49 -29.07 -23.85
CA LYS A 526 36.87 -30.21 -24.52
C LYS A 526 36.07 -29.73 -25.72
N LEU A 527 36.38 -30.23 -26.93
CA LEU A 527 35.52 -30.02 -28.09
C LEU A 527 34.19 -30.75 -27.92
N PHE A 528 33.09 -30.11 -28.29
CA PHE A 528 31.78 -30.73 -28.21
C PHE A 528 30.78 -30.13 -29.18
N GLU A 529 29.77 -30.93 -29.50
CA GLU A 529 28.50 -30.50 -30.08
C GLU A 529 27.39 -31.09 -29.23
N LYS A 530 26.37 -30.30 -28.91
CA LYS A 530 25.16 -30.83 -28.30
C LYS A 530 23.95 -30.09 -28.83
N SER A 531 22.94 -30.85 -29.21
CA SER A 531 21.69 -30.33 -29.76
C SER A 531 20.51 -30.85 -28.94
N ASN A 532 19.51 -29.99 -28.75
CA ASN A 532 18.22 -30.41 -28.21
C ASN A 532 17.26 -30.65 -29.38
N SER A 533 16.78 -31.89 -29.51
CA SER A 533 15.76 -32.28 -30.49
C SER A 533 14.36 -32.27 -29.86
N SER A 534 13.30 -32.53 -30.62
CA SER A 534 11.94 -32.52 -30.05
C SER A 534 11.66 -33.68 -29.08
N THR A 535 12.54 -34.68 -29.00
CA THR A 535 12.30 -35.92 -28.23
C THR A 535 13.47 -36.37 -27.36
N SER A 536 14.71 -35.90 -27.58
CA SER A 536 15.88 -36.33 -26.80
C SER A 536 17.09 -35.40 -26.93
N TYR A 537 18.10 -35.66 -26.10
CA TYR A 537 19.44 -35.10 -26.27
C TYR A 537 20.23 -36.00 -27.20
N ASP A 538 20.65 -35.44 -28.33
CA ASP A 538 21.24 -36.23 -29.40
C ASP A 538 22.66 -35.69 -29.70
N TYR A 539 23.53 -36.59 -30.19
CA TYR A 539 24.91 -36.31 -30.60
C TYR A 539 25.21 -37.11 -31.88
N GLY A 540 25.97 -36.53 -32.81
CA GLY A 540 26.36 -37.20 -34.06
C GLY A 540 26.17 -36.37 -35.33
N ILE A 541 26.37 -37.03 -36.47
CA ILE A 541 26.38 -36.43 -37.81
C ILE A 541 25.06 -36.66 -38.58
N THR A 542 23.93 -36.17 -38.06
CA THR A 542 22.64 -36.26 -38.77
C THR A 542 22.07 -34.89 -39.10
N GLU A 543 21.34 -34.79 -40.21
CA GLU A 543 20.67 -33.54 -40.62
C GLU A 543 19.71 -33.02 -39.53
N TYR A 544 18.99 -33.93 -38.87
CA TYR A 544 18.06 -33.62 -37.78
C TYR A 544 18.79 -32.96 -36.60
N LEU A 545 19.99 -33.44 -36.28
CA LEU A 545 20.84 -32.88 -35.25
C LEU A 545 21.35 -31.48 -35.58
N PHE A 546 21.78 -31.30 -36.84
CA PHE A 546 22.30 -30.03 -37.33
C PHE A 546 21.24 -28.94 -37.33
N ASN A 547 19.96 -29.30 -37.41
CA ASN A 547 18.82 -28.38 -37.43
C ASN A 547 18.01 -28.38 -36.13
N GLY A 548 18.55 -28.96 -35.04
CA GLY A 548 17.87 -28.96 -33.75
C GLY A 548 17.54 -27.54 -33.24
N ALA A 549 16.47 -27.45 -32.45
CA ALA A 549 15.87 -26.20 -32.00
C ALA A 549 16.82 -25.36 -31.14
N THR A 550 17.76 -26.00 -30.43
CA THR A 550 18.86 -25.32 -29.73
C THR A 550 20.12 -26.15 -29.86
N MET A 551 21.24 -25.49 -30.15
CA MET A 551 22.53 -26.14 -30.35
C MET A 551 23.63 -25.34 -29.67
N CYS A 552 24.50 -26.04 -28.95
CA CYS A 552 25.70 -25.48 -28.35
C CYS A 552 26.91 -26.28 -28.80
N ALA A 553 27.99 -25.58 -29.17
CA ALA A 553 29.21 -26.21 -29.63
C ALA A 553 30.45 -25.45 -29.19
N TYR A 554 31.53 -26.19 -29.00
CA TYR A 554 32.88 -25.65 -28.89
C TYR A 554 33.78 -26.37 -29.88
N GLY A 555 34.42 -25.63 -30.77
CA GLY A 555 35.16 -26.19 -31.90
C GLY A 555 36.26 -25.29 -32.41
N LYS A 556 37.00 -25.80 -33.39
CA LYS A 556 38.08 -25.08 -34.09
C LYS A 556 37.58 -24.55 -35.42
N VAL A 557 37.84 -23.29 -35.73
CA VAL A 557 37.61 -22.71 -37.05
C VAL A 557 38.58 -23.34 -38.04
N VAL A 558 38.06 -24.09 -39.00
CA VAL A 558 38.85 -24.78 -40.03
C VAL A 558 39.14 -23.87 -41.21
N LYS A 559 38.18 -23.02 -41.58
CA LYS A 559 38.36 -22.03 -42.66
C LYS A 559 37.26 -21.00 -42.65
N ARG A 560 37.55 -19.86 -43.27
CA ARG A 560 36.55 -18.85 -43.62
C ARG A 560 36.03 -19.09 -45.04
N VAL A 561 34.74 -18.86 -45.25
CA VAL A 561 34.11 -18.92 -46.58
C VAL A 561 33.25 -17.68 -46.81
N PRO A 562 32.85 -17.35 -48.05
CA PRO A 562 32.10 -16.12 -48.32
C PRO A 562 30.80 -15.96 -47.50
N GLY A 563 30.16 -17.07 -47.12
CA GLY A 563 28.93 -17.05 -46.32
C GLY A 563 29.13 -17.16 -44.80
N GLY A 564 30.37 -17.18 -44.29
CA GLY A 564 30.64 -17.29 -42.85
C GLY A 564 31.90 -18.09 -42.53
N ILE A 565 31.81 -19.01 -41.56
CA ILE A 565 32.93 -19.86 -41.14
C ILE A 565 32.58 -21.35 -41.14
N VAL A 566 33.60 -22.19 -41.31
CA VAL A 566 33.51 -23.63 -41.13
C VAL A 566 34.21 -24.01 -39.83
N VAL A 567 33.50 -24.70 -38.94
CA VAL A 567 33.97 -25.10 -37.61
C VAL A 567 33.95 -26.62 -37.48
N ASN A 568 34.98 -27.18 -36.87
CA ASN A 568 35.03 -28.60 -36.50
C ASN A 568 35.04 -28.75 -34.97
N ASN A 569 34.10 -29.50 -34.44
CA ASN A 569 33.82 -29.61 -33.02
C ASN A 569 33.93 -31.05 -32.49
N HIS A 570 34.67 -31.91 -33.20
CA HIS A 570 34.82 -33.32 -32.86
C HIS A 570 36.27 -33.76 -32.90
N ILE A 571 36.74 -34.35 -31.80
CA ILE A 571 38.01 -35.07 -31.78
C ILE A 571 37.70 -36.52 -32.19
N PRO A 572 38.37 -37.08 -33.22
CA PRO A 572 38.19 -38.47 -33.62
C PRO A 572 38.30 -39.42 -32.42
N THR A 573 37.32 -40.31 -32.28
CA THR A 573 37.36 -41.42 -31.32
C THR A 573 38.42 -42.44 -31.71
N SER A 574 38.84 -43.31 -30.79
CA SER A 574 39.82 -44.37 -31.11
C SER A 574 39.38 -45.28 -32.27
N ALA A 575 38.06 -45.49 -32.43
CA ALA A 575 37.52 -46.24 -33.56
C ALA A 575 37.65 -45.46 -34.88
N GLU A 576 37.29 -44.17 -34.88
CA GLU A 576 37.44 -43.32 -36.07
C GLU A 576 38.92 -43.14 -36.47
N VAL A 577 39.85 -43.06 -35.50
CA VAL A 577 41.29 -43.05 -35.77
C VAL A 577 41.74 -44.37 -36.40
N ALA A 578 41.24 -45.51 -35.91
CA ALA A 578 41.53 -46.82 -36.49
C ALA A 578 41.05 -46.93 -37.95
N ASP A 579 39.97 -46.21 -38.29
CA ASP A 579 39.42 -46.10 -39.64
C ASP A 579 40.07 -44.96 -40.47
N GLY A 580 41.18 -44.37 -40.00
CA GLY A 580 41.96 -43.36 -40.71
C GLY A 580 41.52 -41.91 -40.50
N GLY A 581 40.61 -41.66 -39.55
CA GLY A 581 40.17 -40.32 -39.16
C GLY A 581 41.31 -39.50 -38.54
N VAL A 582 41.50 -38.27 -39.03
CA VAL A 582 42.46 -37.28 -38.51
C VAL A 582 41.71 -35.99 -38.20
N PHE A 583 42.08 -35.32 -37.10
CA PHE A 583 41.51 -34.03 -36.75
C PHE A 583 42.13 -32.90 -37.61
N PRO A 584 41.33 -31.97 -38.18
CA PRO A 584 39.87 -31.92 -38.17
C PRO A 584 39.23 -32.93 -39.15
N MET A 585 38.19 -33.64 -38.72
CA MET A 585 37.47 -34.61 -39.57
C MET A 585 36.44 -33.91 -40.47
N GLU A 586 36.56 -34.05 -41.80
CA GLU A 586 35.67 -33.33 -42.73
C GLU A 586 34.17 -33.59 -42.52
N SER A 587 33.78 -34.80 -42.13
CA SER A 587 32.39 -35.17 -41.81
C SER A 587 31.79 -34.39 -40.63
N TRP A 588 32.64 -33.79 -39.80
CA TRP A 588 32.27 -32.98 -38.64
C TRP A 588 32.36 -31.47 -38.90
N ASN A 589 32.67 -31.05 -40.11
CA ASN A 589 32.67 -29.65 -40.46
C ASN A 589 31.23 -29.08 -40.45
N ARG A 590 31.04 -27.96 -39.76
CA ARG A 590 29.77 -27.23 -39.65
C ARG A 590 29.92 -25.85 -40.25
N MET A 591 28.97 -25.47 -41.09
CA MET A 591 28.88 -24.12 -41.64
C MET A 591 28.07 -23.23 -40.68
N TYR A 592 28.68 -22.16 -40.21
CA TYR A 592 27.99 -21.13 -39.43
C TYR A 592 27.89 -19.84 -40.24
N PRO A 593 26.67 -19.44 -40.64
CA PRO A 593 26.51 -18.25 -41.45
C PRO A 593 26.82 -17.02 -40.60
N PHE A 594 27.77 -16.22 -41.07
CA PHE A 594 28.08 -14.91 -40.52
C PHE A 594 28.23 -13.93 -41.68
N THR A 595 27.55 -12.81 -41.55
CA THR A 595 27.61 -11.66 -42.44
C THR A 595 28.63 -10.65 -41.94
N SER A 596 28.96 -9.65 -42.76
CA SER A 596 29.84 -8.56 -42.34
C SER A 596 29.22 -7.63 -41.27
N SER A 597 27.90 -7.70 -41.06
CA SER A 597 27.19 -6.95 -40.03
C SER A 597 27.07 -7.68 -38.69
N ASP A 598 27.42 -8.97 -38.63
CA ASP A 598 27.37 -9.72 -37.39
C ASP A 598 28.59 -9.38 -36.54
N ASN A 599 28.37 -9.05 -35.27
CA ASN A 599 29.42 -8.89 -34.28
C ASN A 599 29.45 -10.11 -33.35
N VAL A 600 30.65 -10.47 -32.92
CA VAL A 600 30.93 -11.57 -32.00
C VAL A 600 31.93 -11.12 -30.94
N TRP A 601 32.00 -11.87 -29.84
CA TRP A 601 32.99 -11.62 -28.80
C TRP A 601 34.30 -12.31 -29.13
N PHE A 602 35.41 -11.61 -28.96
CA PHE A 602 36.76 -12.14 -29.04
C PHE A 602 37.40 -12.05 -27.66
N TYR A 603 37.93 -13.15 -27.16
CA TYR A 603 38.80 -13.20 -26.00
C TYR A 603 40.20 -13.60 -26.45
N ASP A 604 41.13 -12.66 -26.39
CA ASP A 604 42.54 -12.90 -26.68
C ASP A 604 43.24 -13.32 -25.38
N LYS A 605 43.66 -14.58 -25.31
CA LYS A 605 44.28 -15.17 -24.12
C LYS A 605 45.66 -14.56 -23.83
N SER A 606 46.32 -13.99 -24.85
CA SER A 606 47.67 -13.44 -24.71
C SER A 606 47.67 -12.03 -24.11
N THR A 607 46.65 -11.23 -24.43
CA THR A 607 46.47 -9.87 -23.90
C THR A 607 45.47 -9.78 -22.74
N ASP A 608 44.74 -10.87 -22.45
CA ASP A 608 43.64 -10.91 -21.49
C ASP A 608 42.57 -9.83 -21.80
N GLU A 609 42.25 -9.69 -23.10
CA GLU A 609 41.32 -8.68 -23.60
C GLU A 609 40.06 -9.31 -24.18
N LEU A 610 38.91 -8.75 -23.80
CA LEU A 610 37.61 -9.09 -24.37
C LEU A 610 37.13 -7.96 -25.29
N LYS A 611 36.84 -8.27 -26.55
CA LYS A 611 36.47 -7.30 -27.59
C LYS A 611 35.21 -7.73 -28.34
N PHE A 612 34.22 -6.84 -28.46
CA PHE A 612 33.06 -7.06 -29.33
C PHE A 612 33.37 -6.49 -30.72
N ALA A 613 33.52 -7.36 -31.72
CA ALA A 613 34.02 -6.98 -33.04
C ALA A 613 33.31 -7.71 -34.18
N PRO A 614 33.40 -7.21 -35.42
CA PRO A 614 32.81 -7.86 -36.57
C PRO A 614 33.31 -9.31 -36.73
N ALA A 615 32.40 -10.20 -37.11
CA ALA A 615 32.70 -11.59 -37.41
C ALA A 615 33.71 -11.74 -38.56
N THR A 616 33.99 -10.68 -39.33
CA THR A 616 35.07 -10.60 -40.33
C THR A 616 36.47 -10.78 -39.75
N GLU A 617 36.66 -10.58 -38.44
CA GLU A 617 37.95 -10.74 -37.75
C GLU A 617 38.26 -12.20 -37.34
N ILE A 618 37.31 -13.13 -37.50
CA ILE A 618 37.51 -14.57 -37.22
C ILE A 618 38.50 -15.16 -38.23
N LEU A 619 39.52 -15.86 -37.70
CA LEU A 619 40.60 -16.48 -38.46
C LEU A 619 40.53 -18.01 -38.39
N GLU A 620 41.14 -18.65 -39.38
CA GLU A 620 41.41 -20.08 -39.32
C GLU A 620 42.34 -20.39 -38.13
N GLY A 621 42.01 -21.44 -37.39
CA GLY A 621 42.73 -21.83 -36.20
C GLY A 621 42.12 -21.33 -34.89
N ASP A 622 41.32 -20.26 -34.93
CA ASP A 622 40.62 -19.75 -33.75
C ASP A 622 39.73 -20.84 -33.13
N MET A 623 39.63 -20.85 -31.81
CA MET A 623 38.65 -21.67 -31.10
C MET A 623 37.36 -20.87 -30.93
N ILE A 624 36.21 -21.53 -30.95
CA ILE A 624 34.92 -20.83 -30.94
C ILE A 624 33.88 -21.60 -30.13
N PHE A 625 33.24 -20.89 -29.21
CA PHE A 625 31.98 -21.29 -28.58
C PHE A 625 30.81 -20.69 -29.36
N ILE A 626 29.80 -21.51 -29.69
CA ILE A 626 28.56 -21.07 -30.33
C ILE A 626 27.34 -21.56 -29.55
N HIS A 627 26.37 -20.66 -29.36
CA HIS A 627 25.02 -21.00 -28.93
C HIS A 627 23.99 -20.50 -29.95
N ARG A 628 23.23 -21.43 -30.52
CA ARG A 628 22.21 -21.21 -31.54
C ARG A 628 20.81 -21.59 -31.01
N LYS A 629 19.80 -20.78 -31.31
CA LYS A 629 18.38 -21.04 -31.01
C LYS A 629 17.52 -20.81 -32.25
N ALA A 630 16.61 -21.74 -32.53
CA ALA A 630 15.72 -21.71 -33.69
C ALA A 630 16.44 -21.33 -34.99
N GLY A 631 17.60 -21.95 -35.24
CA GLY A 631 18.42 -21.69 -36.43
C GLY A 631 19.27 -20.41 -36.40
N THR A 632 19.14 -19.54 -35.39
CA THR A 632 19.88 -18.27 -35.30
C THR A 632 21.01 -18.35 -34.27
N VAL A 633 22.22 -17.89 -34.63
CA VAL A 633 23.33 -17.78 -33.68
C VAL A 633 23.02 -16.65 -32.70
N THR A 634 22.83 -16.99 -31.43
CA THR A 634 22.49 -16.03 -30.37
C THR A 634 23.70 -15.55 -29.59
N THR A 635 24.78 -16.33 -29.59
CA THR A 635 26.05 -15.97 -28.96
C THR A 635 27.18 -16.72 -29.66
N ALA A 636 28.25 -16.01 -30.00
CA ALA A 636 29.49 -16.58 -30.49
C ALA A 636 30.66 -15.90 -29.78
N ILE A 637 31.57 -16.71 -29.24
CA ILE A 637 32.75 -16.24 -28.49
C ILE A 637 33.97 -16.93 -29.08
N ILE A 638 34.91 -16.14 -29.57
CA ILE A 638 36.13 -16.55 -30.22
C ILE A 638 37.25 -16.50 -29.21
N TYR A 639 38.07 -17.53 -29.20
CA TYR A 639 39.23 -17.68 -28.32
C TYR A 639 40.47 -17.73 -29.18
N ARG A 640 41.38 -16.78 -28.94
CA ARG A 640 42.65 -16.66 -29.65
C ARG A 640 43.82 -16.84 -28.71
#